data_AF-A0A5C5Y8Y3-F1
#
_entry.id   AF-A0A5C5Y8Y3-F1
#
_cell.length_a   1.000
_cell.length_b   1.000
_cell.length_c   1.000
_cell.angle_alpha   90.00
_cell.angle_beta   90.00
_cell.angle_gamma   90.00
#
_symmetry.space_group_name_H-M   'P 1'
#
loop_
_entity.id
_entity.type
_entity.pdbx_description
1 polymer ?
#
loop_
_entity_poly.entity_id
_entity_poly.type
_entity_poly.pdbx_seq_one_letter_code
_entity_poly.pdbx_strand_id
1 'polypeptide(L)'
;MGRHLFVPFAVLVVLLGSVNVPRDCVGAEKPNIVFIFVDDQGYYDLGCYGATEVQTPRIDALAEQGVRLTDYYAAAPICSPSRAGLLTGCYPRRVGNHIWVHRADSNTGIHPNELTLAELLKSAGYATACVGKWHLGFHSPFLPLQQGFDHYYGLLHNLDPVEVVYFDEQGGVPLMRGDQVVKRPADPSELTRLYTDETIKFIRDHRDGPFFVYLSHTMLHNPLGVGPEFKGTSHWGDYGDAIQEMDFHVGRIVDELKSLDIDDNTLIVYASDNGRGPGRTPDQKIQGRKLSTYEGGIRVPAIAWGPGVGITKSLVSGAVTRAMDWYPTLATFAGVTVPTDRVIDGRDLTPLLIGETKFVPPPGMKMSLNATVPLRRRFEPPGEWEPLINRNEYFDAFFYHGSQGALAAVRWRNWKLVLNPSLTLYDLAKDPGETKPVRNGEILRKLRGMAILFQEEMRHDARPAGVVVPAQADGRTLVTADQLDRLNAETDVVYAQYDDRQLSMDIYRPKSAWGPLPAVVCIHGGGWYKGNRSSHRAMAQSLALRGYVTATISYRLSGEASFPAAIHDCKAAVRFLRAHAKEYGIDPDHIGAMGLSAGGHLTALLATAASVKRLEGSGGNPQFSSAIQAAIPMGAQTDLTSERTRTVSANANRGQIWRQFLGGSLDQNESNYQLASPLFHLDDGDPPCWFVTGELDDPSTHADRFRKRMDELGIDTGLTVIADAPHAFVGTQRWFDTMLNDADRFFQKHLKAKAREINGR
;
A
#
# COMPACT_ATOMS: atom_id res chain seq x y z
N MET A 1 41.76 -71.35 -32.97
CA MET A 1 42.41 -70.33 -33.84
C MET A 1 41.61 -70.24 -35.12
N GLY A 2 40.96 -69.12 -35.37
CA GLY A 2 40.06 -68.91 -36.51
C GLY A 2 38.89 -68.06 -36.05
N ARG A 3 38.39 -67.09 -36.81
CA ARG A 3 38.57 -66.74 -38.22
C ARG A 3 38.33 -65.24 -38.31
N HIS A 4 39.11 -64.51 -39.12
CA HIS A 4 38.71 -63.21 -39.63
C HIS A 4 38.38 -63.37 -41.10
N LEU A 5 37.14 -63.06 -41.49
CA LEU A 5 36.80 -62.67 -42.84
C LEU A 5 35.74 -61.56 -42.79
N PHE A 6 36.02 -60.49 -43.51
CA PHE A 6 35.24 -59.26 -43.62
C PHE A 6 33.89 -59.48 -44.34
N VAL A 7 32.84 -58.79 -43.87
CA VAL A 7 31.64 -58.41 -44.64
C VAL A 7 31.28 -56.96 -44.25
N PRO A 8 30.94 -56.07 -45.20
CA PRO A 8 30.75 -54.64 -44.92
C PRO A 8 29.37 -54.36 -44.33
N PHE A 9 29.32 -53.44 -43.36
CA PHE A 9 28.09 -53.00 -42.69
C PHE A 9 27.36 -51.97 -43.57
N ALA A 10 26.18 -52.35 -44.08
CA ALA A 10 25.22 -51.43 -44.65
C ALA A 10 24.52 -50.66 -43.50
N VAL A 11 24.61 -49.34 -43.51
CA VAL A 11 23.91 -48.46 -42.58
C VAL A 11 22.43 -48.39 -43.00
N LEU A 12 21.56 -49.04 -42.23
CA LEU A 12 20.12 -48.90 -42.32
C LEU A 12 19.71 -47.61 -41.59
N VAL A 13 19.43 -46.54 -42.34
CA VAL A 13 18.81 -45.32 -41.80
C VAL A 13 17.33 -45.62 -41.56
N VAL A 14 16.98 -45.87 -40.30
CA VAL A 14 15.58 -45.91 -39.86
C VAL A 14 15.13 -44.45 -39.68
N LEU A 15 14.37 -43.94 -40.65
CA LEU A 15 13.58 -42.72 -40.52
C LEU A 15 12.49 -42.94 -39.47
N LEU A 16 12.79 -42.61 -38.21
CA LEU A 16 11.78 -42.38 -37.18
C LEU A 16 11.12 -41.04 -37.50
N GLY A 17 9.97 -41.11 -38.17
CA GLY A 17 9.08 -39.96 -38.32
C GLY A 17 8.65 -39.46 -36.95
N SER A 18 9.19 -38.32 -36.54
CA SER A 18 8.71 -37.52 -35.43
C SER A 18 7.29 -37.07 -35.76
N VAL A 19 6.30 -37.77 -35.20
CA VAL A 19 4.97 -37.21 -35.04
C VAL A 19 5.10 -36.07 -34.04
N ASN A 20 5.30 -34.86 -34.56
CA ASN A 20 5.09 -33.63 -33.81
C ASN A 20 3.61 -33.56 -33.46
N VAL A 21 3.24 -34.14 -32.32
CA VAL A 21 2.06 -33.67 -31.59
C VAL A 21 2.33 -32.21 -31.26
N PRO A 22 1.48 -31.26 -31.65
CA PRO A 22 1.62 -29.91 -31.15
C PRO A 22 1.51 -30.00 -29.63
N ARG A 23 2.60 -29.67 -28.92
CA ARG A 23 2.45 -29.14 -27.58
C ARG A 23 1.84 -27.76 -27.78
N ASP A 24 0.51 -27.72 -27.85
CA ASP A 24 -0.20 -26.53 -27.42
C ASP A 24 0.15 -26.37 -25.94
N CYS A 25 1.19 -25.58 -25.68
CA CYS A 25 1.42 -24.99 -24.39
C CYS A 25 0.28 -23.98 -24.17
N VAL A 26 -0.91 -24.48 -23.84
CA VAL A 26 -1.85 -23.72 -23.02
C VAL A 26 -1.08 -23.45 -21.73
N GLY A 27 -0.55 -22.24 -21.59
CA GLY A 27 0.06 -21.82 -20.33
C GLY A 27 -0.97 -22.09 -19.25
N ALA A 28 -0.62 -22.88 -18.22
CA ALA A 28 -1.55 -23.17 -17.13
C ALA A 28 -2.14 -21.84 -16.66
N GLU A 29 -3.46 -21.68 -16.81
CA GLU A 29 -4.13 -20.45 -16.44
C GLU A 29 -3.89 -20.20 -14.95
N LYS A 30 -3.57 -18.94 -14.61
CA LYS A 30 -3.38 -18.56 -13.21
C LYS A 30 -4.72 -18.73 -12.49
N PRO A 31 -4.75 -19.42 -11.34
CA PRO A 31 -6.01 -19.64 -10.63
C PRO A 31 -6.51 -18.36 -10.00
N ASN A 32 -7.83 -18.24 -9.93
CA ASN A 32 -8.49 -17.28 -9.06
C ASN A 32 -8.23 -17.65 -7.60
N ILE A 33 -8.13 -16.67 -6.71
CA ILE A 33 -7.85 -16.89 -5.29
C ILE A 33 -8.89 -16.15 -4.45
N VAL A 34 -9.64 -16.88 -3.62
CA VAL A 34 -10.54 -16.32 -2.61
C VAL A 34 -10.04 -16.74 -1.23
N PHE A 35 -9.52 -15.79 -0.47
CA PHE A 35 -9.08 -15.99 0.90
C PHE A 35 -10.12 -15.45 1.87
N ILE A 36 -10.90 -16.35 2.46
CA ILE A 36 -11.92 -16.07 3.47
C ILE A 36 -11.25 -16.09 4.85
N PHE A 37 -11.19 -14.93 5.49
CA PHE A 37 -10.54 -14.75 6.79
C PHE A 37 -11.53 -14.25 7.83
N VAL A 38 -11.84 -15.11 8.80
CA VAL A 38 -12.84 -14.86 9.83
C VAL A 38 -12.21 -14.24 11.07
N ASP A 39 -12.95 -13.36 11.74
CA ASP A 39 -12.53 -12.71 12.98
C ASP A 39 -13.02 -13.51 14.20
N ASP A 40 -12.15 -13.72 15.19
CA ASP A 40 -12.52 -14.32 16.49
C ASP A 40 -13.18 -15.71 16.43
N GLN A 41 -12.92 -16.52 15.39
CA GLN A 41 -13.42 -17.90 15.31
C GLN A 41 -12.47 -18.91 15.98
N GLY A 42 -13.00 -19.70 16.91
CA GLY A 42 -12.28 -20.74 17.64
C GLY A 42 -12.13 -22.05 16.88
N TYR A 43 -11.21 -22.90 17.35
CA TYR A 43 -10.89 -24.18 16.71
C TYR A 43 -12.08 -25.12 16.59
N TYR A 44 -12.96 -25.17 17.59
CA TYR A 44 -14.10 -26.10 17.67
C TYR A 44 -15.41 -25.50 17.17
N ASP A 45 -15.38 -24.47 16.33
CA ASP A 45 -16.58 -23.70 15.97
C ASP A 45 -17.28 -24.19 14.70
N LEU A 46 -16.69 -25.15 13.98
CA LEU A 46 -17.24 -25.74 12.76
C LEU A 46 -17.60 -27.21 12.99
N GLY A 47 -18.62 -27.73 12.30
CA GLY A 47 -19.02 -29.14 12.34
C GLY A 47 -17.86 -30.07 11.98
N CYS A 48 -17.14 -29.76 10.91
CA CYS A 48 -15.91 -30.45 10.52
C CYS A 48 -14.74 -30.26 11.50
N TYR A 49 -14.88 -29.49 12.57
CA TYR A 49 -13.93 -29.43 13.68
C TYR A 49 -14.52 -29.92 15.01
N GLY A 50 -15.72 -30.49 14.99
CA GLY A 50 -16.36 -31.12 16.15
C GLY A 50 -17.37 -30.24 16.88
N ALA A 51 -17.84 -29.16 16.27
CA ALA A 51 -19.01 -28.44 16.77
C ALA A 51 -20.28 -29.30 16.60
N THR A 52 -21.14 -29.31 17.62
CA THR A 52 -22.44 -30.00 17.57
C THR A 52 -23.62 -29.04 17.78
N GLU A 53 -23.33 -27.80 18.18
CA GLU A 53 -24.31 -26.79 18.52
C GLU A 53 -24.68 -25.88 17.34
N VAL A 54 -23.94 -25.98 16.24
CA VAL A 54 -24.12 -25.21 14.99
C VAL A 54 -24.08 -26.17 13.80
N GLN A 55 -24.74 -25.80 12.72
CA GLN A 55 -24.70 -26.51 11.43
C GLN A 55 -23.87 -25.69 10.44
N THR A 56 -22.77 -26.27 9.95
CA THR A 56 -21.90 -25.63 8.94
C THR A 56 -21.72 -26.48 7.68
N PRO A 57 -22.81 -26.96 7.05
CA PRO A 57 -22.72 -27.91 5.95
C PRO A 57 -21.95 -27.39 4.73
N ARG A 58 -21.93 -26.07 4.47
CA ARG A 58 -21.26 -25.50 3.29
C ARG A 58 -19.75 -25.46 3.49
N ILE A 59 -19.28 -25.04 4.66
CA ILE A 59 -17.86 -25.04 5.03
C ILE A 59 -17.37 -26.47 5.23
N ASP A 60 -18.18 -27.34 5.83
CA ASP A 60 -17.84 -28.76 6.01
C ASP A 60 -17.64 -29.44 4.64
N ALA A 61 -18.47 -29.10 3.64
CA ALA A 61 -18.29 -29.59 2.28
C ALA A 61 -16.95 -29.14 1.64
N LEU A 62 -16.45 -27.93 1.95
CA LEU A 62 -15.12 -27.51 1.51
C LEU A 62 -14.02 -28.41 2.12
N ALA A 63 -14.15 -28.76 3.40
CA ALA A 63 -13.22 -29.65 4.08
C ALA A 63 -13.28 -31.08 3.53
N GLU A 64 -14.48 -31.60 3.26
CA GLU A 64 -14.68 -32.93 2.68
C GLU A 64 -14.12 -33.04 1.26
N GLN A 65 -14.19 -31.95 0.49
CA GLN A 65 -13.76 -31.91 -0.91
C GLN A 65 -12.33 -31.37 -1.10
N GLY A 66 -11.67 -30.95 -0.02
CA GLY A 66 -10.34 -30.35 -0.04
C GLY A 66 -9.44 -30.86 1.07
N VAL A 67 -8.62 -29.95 1.60
CA VAL A 67 -7.64 -30.23 2.66
C VAL A 67 -8.08 -29.53 3.94
N ARG A 68 -8.30 -30.30 5.01
CA ARG A 68 -8.53 -29.79 6.38
C ARG A 68 -7.24 -29.84 7.18
N LEU A 69 -6.79 -28.68 7.66
CA LEU A 69 -5.56 -28.54 8.46
C LEU A 69 -5.90 -28.57 9.95
N THR A 70 -5.50 -29.62 10.67
CA THR A 70 -5.79 -29.74 12.11
C THR A 70 -4.80 -28.98 12.96
N ASP A 71 -3.56 -28.77 12.50
CA ASP A 71 -2.50 -28.08 13.23
C ASP A 71 -2.12 -26.76 12.55
N TYR A 72 -3.12 -25.93 12.25
CA TYR A 72 -2.95 -24.59 11.69
C TYR A 72 -2.95 -23.51 12.79
N TYR A 73 -2.02 -22.56 12.67
CA TYR A 73 -1.80 -21.48 13.63
C TYR A 73 -1.95 -20.11 12.98
N ALA A 74 -2.75 -19.25 13.58
CA ALA A 74 -2.74 -17.82 13.32
C ALA A 74 -1.34 -17.22 13.58
N ALA A 75 -1.02 -16.10 12.93
CA ALA A 75 0.29 -15.45 13.12
C ALA A 75 0.43 -14.77 14.49
N ALA A 76 -0.69 -14.46 15.15
CA ALA A 76 -0.74 -13.94 16.51
C ALA A 76 -2.10 -14.28 17.16
N PRO A 77 -2.22 -14.24 18.49
CA PRO A 77 -3.49 -14.44 19.19
C PRO A 77 -4.36 -13.17 19.22
N ILE A 78 -4.21 -12.26 18.24
CA ILE A 78 -4.94 -10.99 18.14
C ILE A 78 -4.94 -10.46 16.70
N CYS A 79 -5.99 -9.73 16.33
CA CYS A 79 -6.36 -9.38 14.95
C CYS A 79 -5.25 -8.69 14.12
N SER A 80 -4.85 -7.45 14.42
CA SER A 80 -3.93 -6.67 13.55
C SER A 80 -2.59 -7.37 13.31
N PRO A 81 -1.90 -7.88 14.35
CA PRO A 81 -0.67 -8.64 14.14
C PRO A 81 -0.91 -9.89 13.29
N SER A 82 -2.00 -10.61 13.49
CA SER A 82 -2.27 -11.82 12.71
C SER A 82 -2.51 -11.52 11.23
N ARG A 83 -3.29 -10.46 10.94
CA ARG A 83 -3.54 -9.95 9.58
C ARG A 83 -2.26 -9.48 8.90
N ALA A 84 -1.38 -8.80 9.65
CA ALA A 84 -0.07 -8.39 9.14
C ALA A 84 0.77 -9.61 8.77
N GLY A 85 0.79 -10.64 9.62
CA GLY A 85 1.56 -11.85 9.37
C GLY A 85 1.06 -12.67 8.18
N LEU A 86 -0.26 -12.74 7.99
CA LEU A 86 -0.87 -13.34 6.79
C LEU A 86 -0.44 -12.59 5.53
N LEU A 87 -0.67 -11.28 5.48
CA LEU A 87 -0.49 -10.48 4.27
C LEU A 87 0.97 -10.24 3.91
N THR A 88 1.91 -10.37 4.84
CA THR A 88 3.35 -10.17 4.58
C THR A 88 4.17 -11.47 4.58
N GLY A 89 3.56 -12.60 4.98
CA GLY A 89 4.30 -13.85 5.16
C GLY A 89 5.37 -13.79 6.26
N CYS A 90 5.31 -12.80 7.15
CA CYS A 90 6.33 -12.53 8.16
C CYS A 90 5.76 -12.66 9.57
N TYR A 91 6.61 -12.96 10.55
CA TYR A 91 6.21 -12.80 11.94
C TYR A 91 5.81 -11.34 12.17
N PRO A 92 4.74 -11.05 12.94
CA PRO A 92 4.32 -9.67 13.15
C PRO A 92 5.43 -8.81 13.78
N ARG A 93 6.31 -9.45 14.58
CA ARG A 93 7.50 -8.81 15.17
C ARG A 93 8.51 -8.34 14.11
N ARG A 94 8.63 -9.07 12.99
CA ARG A 94 9.53 -8.71 11.88
C ARG A 94 9.07 -7.47 11.14
N VAL A 95 7.77 -7.19 11.09
CA VAL A 95 7.18 -6.08 10.31
C VAL A 95 6.67 -4.94 11.19
N GLY A 96 7.18 -4.86 12.43
CA GLY A 96 6.81 -3.81 13.39
C GLY A 96 5.37 -3.88 13.90
N ASN A 97 4.55 -4.82 13.42
CA ASN A 97 3.10 -4.88 13.66
C ASN A 97 2.74 -5.92 14.74
N HIS A 98 3.45 -5.94 15.86
CA HIS A 98 3.36 -7.01 16.87
C HIS A 98 2.69 -6.61 18.18
N ILE A 99 2.46 -5.32 18.38
CA ILE A 99 1.94 -4.77 19.62
C ILE A 99 0.50 -4.35 19.39
N TRP A 100 -0.43 -5.07 20.02
CA TRP A 100 -1.84 -4.72 20.07
C TRP A 100 -2.49 -4.52 18.69
N VAL A 101 -3.71 -3.97 18.68
CA VAL A 101 -4.48 -3.69 17.46
C VAL A 101 -4.36 -2.22 17.06
N HIS A 102 -4.46 -1.96 15.75
CA HIS A 102 -4.60 -0.59 15.20
C HIS A 102 -6.05 -0.14 15.29
N ARG A 103 -6.26 1.09 15.71
CA ARG A 103 -7.56 1.74 15.89
C ARG A 103 -7.67 3.03 15.08
N ALA A 104 -8.83 3.67 15.06
CA ALA A 104 -8.98 4.96 14.39
C ALA A 104 -8.09 6.08 14.95
N ASP A 105 -7.67 5.99 16.21
CA ASP A 105 -6.72 6.92 16.85
C ASP A 105 -5.25 6.51 16.70
N SER A 106 -4.97 5.40 16.01
CA SER A 106 -3.61 4.88 15.85
C SER A 106 -2.85 5.63 14.77
N ASN A 107 -1.76 6.28 15.19
CA ASN A 107 -0.78 6.91 14.30
C ASN A 107 0.17 5.90 13.63
N THR A 108 -0.05 4.61 13.82
CA THR A 108 0.80 3.54 13.27
C THR A 108 0.00 2.61 12.37
N GLY A 109 0.72 1.82 11.57
CA GLY A 109 0.11 0.86 10.67
C GLY A 109 1.15 -0.05 10.02
N ILE A 110 0.72 -0.82 9.02
CA ILE A 110 1.63 -1.56 8.15
C ILE A 110 2.56 -0.58 7.44
N HIS A 111 3.86 -0.86 7.44
CA HIS A 111 4.81 0.05 6.82
C HIS A 111 4.64 0.02 5.28
N PRO A 112 4.59 1.16 4.57
CA PRO A 112 4.40 1.22 3.11
C PRO A 112 5.49 0.56 2.26
N ASN A 113 6.59 0.18 2.89
CA ASN A 113 7.68 -0.55 2.24
C ASN A 113 7.56 -2.07 2.45
N GLU A 114 6.64 -2.55 3.29
CA GLU A 114 6.30 -3.98 3.29
C GLU A 114 5.66 -4.35 1.96
N LEU A 115 5.80 -5.62 1.57
CA LEU A 115 5.25 -6.12 0.31
C LEU A 115 4.10 -7.05 0.66
N THR A 116 2.87 -6.56 0.49
CA THR A 116 1.70 -7.37 0.79
C THR A 116 1.47 -8.45 -0.27
N LEU A 117 0.69 -9.46 0.08
CA LEU A 117 0.26 -10.49 -0.85
C LEU A 117 -0.52 -9.88 -2.03
N ALA A 118 -1.30 -8.82 -1.79
CA ALA A 118 -2.02 -8.12 -2.85
C ALA A 118 -1.06 -7.45 -3.85
N GLU A 119 -0.04 -6.73 -3.37
CA GLU A 119 0.98 -6.12 -4.23
C GLU A 119 1.75 -7.17 -5.03
N LEU A 120 2.11 -8.29 -4.38
CA LEU A 120 2.79 -9.40 -5.01
C LEU A 120 1.94 -10.01 -6.15
N LEU A 121 0.68 -10.33 -5.90
CA LEU A 121 -0.21 -10.93 -6.89
C LEU A 121 -0.57 -9.93 -8.01
N LYS A 122 -0.77 -8.65 -7.66
CA LYS A 122 -1.01 -7.59 -8.64
C LYS A 122 0.14 -7.43 -9.62
N SER A 123 1.39 -7.58 -9.16
CA SER A 123 2.56 -7.59 -10.06
C SER A 123 2.52 -8.70 -11.10
N ALA A 124 1.72 -9.75 -10.86
CA ALA A 124 1.48 -10.85 -11.78
C ALA A 124 0.17 -10.73 -12.57
N GLY A 125 -0.47 -9.55 -12.58
CA GLY A 125 -1.66 -9.27 -13.36
C GLY A 125 -2.98 -9.66 -12.72
N TYR A 126 -2.99 -9.93 -11.41
CA TYR A 126 -4.24 -10.16 -10.68
C TYR A 126 -5.01 -8.85 -10.47
N ALA A 127 -6.33 -8.89 -10.65
CA ALA A 127 -7.21 -7.89 -10.05
C ALA A 127 -7.36 -8.19 -8.55
N THR A 128 -7.26 -7.17 -7.69
CA THR A 128 -7.17 -7.38 -6.23
C THR A 128 -8.28 -6.66 -5.45
N ALA A 129 -8.94 -7.37 -4.53
CA ALA A 129 -9.98 -6.82 -3.67
C ALA A 129 -9.75 -7.13 -2.18
N CYS A 130 -9.91 -6.12 -1.33
CA CYS A 130 -10.04 -6.28 0.11
C CYS A 130 -11.52 -6.01 0.47
N VAL A 131 -12.22 -7.03 0.95
CA VAL A 131 -13.62 -6.91 1.37
C VAL A 131 -13.74 -7.23 2.85
N GLY A 132 -14.21 -6.27 3.64
CA GLY A 132 -14.38 -6.36 5.08
C GLY A 132 -13.32 -5.61 5.89
N LYS A 133 -12.94 -6.17 7.03
CA LYS A 133 -12.09 -5.54 8.04
C LYS A 133 -10.62 -5.47 7.62
N TRP A 134 -10.07 -4.27 7.52
CA TRP A 134 -8.64 -4.04 7.22
C TRP A 134 -7.72 -4.22 8.44
N HIS A 135 -7.82 -3.32 9.42
CA HIS A 135 -7.14 -3.37 10.72
C HIS A 135 -5.61 -3.30 10.69
N LEU A 136 -5.01 -2.74 9.65
CA LEU A 136 -3.56 -2.55 9.51
C LEU A 136 -3.15 -1.07 9.42
N GLY A 137 -3.99 -0.18 9.93
CA GLY A 137 -3.75 1.26 9.99
C GLY A 137 -4.95 2.04 9.47
N PHE A 138 -5.19 3.20 10.09
CA PHE A 138 -6.36 4.03 9.80
C PHE A 138 -6.05 5.24 8.91
N HIS A 139 -4.80 5.69 8.88
CA HIS A 139 -4.38 6.83 8.09
C HIS A 139 -3.66 6.38 6.83
N SER A 140 -3.79 7.16 5.75
CA SER A 140 -2.85 7.05 4.62
C SER A 140 -1.42 7.29 5.13
N PRO A 141 -0.41 6.50 4.72
CA PRO A 141 -0.41 5.55 3.60
C PRO A 141 -0.74 4.07 3.95
N PHE A 142 -1.43 3.80 5.07
CA PHE A 142 -1.67 2.44 5.55
C PHE A 142 -2.96 1.80 5.06
N LEU A 143 -3.77 2.50 4.24
CA LEU A 143 -5.08 2.00 3.80
C LEU A 143 -4.95 0.90 2.73
N PRO A 144 -5.98 0.05 2.54
CA PRO A 144 -5.92 -1.07 1.57
C PRO A 144 -5.49 -0.66 0.16
N LEU A 145 -6.00 0.48 -0.34
CA LEU A 145 -5.69 0.95 -1.70
C LEU A 145 -4.22 1.37 -1.89
N GLN A 146 -3.51 1.73 -0.81
CA GLN A 146 -2.08 1.99 -0.84
C GLN A 146 -1.24 0.72 -0.58
N GLN A 147 -1.88 -0.42 -0.35
CA GLN A 147 -1.26 -1.67 0.07
C GLN A 147 -1.57 -2.81 -0.92
N GLY A 148 -1.70 -2.45 -2.20
CA GLY A 148 -1.85 -3.36 -3.33
C GLY A 148 -3.26 -3.53 -3.86
N PHE A 149 -4.30 -3.31 -3.05
CA PHE A 149 -5.67 -3.58 -3.46
C PHE A 149 -6.21 -2.57 -4.48
N ASP A 150 -6.83 -3.05 -5.55
CA ASP A 150 -7.55 -2.23 -6.55
C ASP A 150 -8.94 -1.81 -6.05
N HIS A 151 -9.56 -2.68 -5.25
CA HIS A 151 -10.89 -2.49 -4.71
C HIS A 151 -10.90 -2.65 -3.18
N TYR A 152 -11.65 -1.78 -2.49
CA TYR A 152 -11.90 -1.88 -1.06
C TYR A 152 -13.35 -1.60 -0.72
N TYR A 153 -13.94 -2.47 0.11
CA TYR A 153 -15.27 -2.27 0.70
C TYR A 153 -15.29 -2.88 2.10
N GLY A 154 -15.50 -2.07 3.15
CA GLY A 154 -15.53 -2.60 4.52
C GLY A 154 -15.17 -1.58 5.61
N LEU A 155 -14.71 -2.11 6.74
CA LEU A 155 -14.33 -1.33 7.92
C LEU A 155 -12.81 -1.28 8.07
N LEU A 156 -12.24 -0.09 8.31
CA LEU A 156 -10.79 0.02 8.46
C LEU A 156 -10.29 -0.55 9.81
N HIS A 157 -11.20 -0.76 10.75
CA HIS A 157 -10.96 -1.14 12.13
C HIS A 157 -12.12 -2.02 12.65
N ASN A 158 -12.13 -2.27 13.96
CA ASN A 158 -13.19 -3.01 14.65
C ASN A 158 -14.45 -2.17 14.92
N LEU A 159 -15.50 -2.84 15.41
CA LEU A 159 -16.68 -2.18 15.99
C LEU A 159 -16.60 -2.09 17.53
N ASP A 160 -15.38 -2.04 18.06
CA ASP A 160 -15.13 -1.98 19.49
C ASP A 160 -15.72 -0.71 20.12
N PRO A 161 -16.08 -0.71 21.43
CA PRO A 161 -16.60 0.48 22.10
C PRO A 161 -15.74 1.73 21.94
N VAL A 162 -14.42 1.57 21.83
CA VAL A 162 -13.48 2.69 21.60
C VAL A 162 -13.74 3.36 20.25
N GLU A 163 -14.02 2.58 19.22
CA GLU A 163 -14.33 3.08 17.88
C GLU A 163 -15.70 3.75 17.87
N VAL A 164 -16.69 3.16 18.54
CA VAL A 164 -18.02 3.78 18.70
C VAL A 164 -17.90 5.16 19.35
N VAL A 165 -17.10 5.30 20.40
CA VAL A 165 -16.84 6.60 21.06
C VAL A 165 -16.09 7.55 20.14
N TYR A 166 -15.07 7.07 19.43
CA TYR A 166 -14.28 7.90 18.50
C TYR A 166 -15.15 8.53 17.40
N PHE A 167 -16.14 7.79 16.90
CA PHE A 167 -17.02 8.24 15.82
C PHE A 167 -18.39 8.78 16.31
N ASP A 168 -18.61 8.92 17.61
CA ASP A 168 -19.93 9.27 18.15
C ASP A 168 -20.45 10.61 17.61
N GLU A 169 -19.61 11.65 17.68
CA GLU A 169 -19.91 12.99 17.14
C GLU A 169 -20.12 13.01 15.62
N GLN A 170 -19.66 11.96 14.93
CA GLN A 170 -19.70 11.85 13.47
C GLN A 170 -20.86 10.98 12.97
N GLY A 171 -21.69 10.44 13.88
CA GLY A 171 -22.85 9.59 13.57
C GLY A 171 -22.56 8.08 13.64
N GLY A 172 -21.43 7.67 14.22
CA GLY A 172 -21.01 6.27 14.40
C GLY A 172 -20.03 5.75 13.35
N VAL A 173 -19.61 4.49 13.51
CA VAL A 173 -18.55 3.88 12.70
C VAL A 173 -18.96 3.82 11.21
N PRO A 174 -18.15 4.33 10.26
CA PRO A 174 -18.48 4.31 8.84
C PRO A 174 -18.18 2.96 8.17
N LEU A 175 -19.08 2.53 7.28
CA LEU A 175 -18.78 1.54 6.23
C LEU A 175 -18.23 2.27 5.00
N MET A 176 -17.10 1.80 4.49
CA MET A 176 -16.35 2.46 3.41
C MET A 176 -16.44 1.69 2.10
N ARG A 177 -16.42 2.40 0.97
CA ARG A 177 -16.07 1.89 -0.36
C ARG A 177 -14.98 2.79 -0.94
N GLY A 178 -13.78 2.24 -1.15
CA GLY A 178 -12.60 3.04 -1.45
C GLY A 178 -12.33 4.05 -0.33
N ASP A 179 -12.34 5.34 -0.67
CA ASP A 179 -12.21 6.47 0.25
C ASP A 179 -13.56 7.11 0.65
N GLN A 180 -14.69 6.57 0.17
CA GLN A 180 -16.02 7.13 0.40
C GLN A 180 -16.78 6.38 1.51
N VAL A 181 -17.48 7.13 2.36
CA VAL A 181 -18.44 6.58 3.32
C VAL A 181 -19.72 6.21 2.57
N VAL A 182 -20.12 4.93 2.59
CA VAL A 182 -21.34 4.45 1.93
C VAL A 182 -22.50 4.20 2.89
N LYS A 183 -22.21 3.96 4.17
CA LYS A 183 -23.22 3.83 5.23
C LYS A 183 -22.65 4.28 6.58
N ARG A 184 -23.45 4.98 7.38
CA ARG A 184 -23.12 5.35 8.76
C ARG A 184 -24.38 5.42 9.65
N PRO A 185 -24.40 4.75 10.82
CA PRO A 185 -23.41 3.79 11.28
C PRO A 185 -23.45 2.49 10.47
N ALA A 186 -22.33 1.77 10.44
CA ALA A 186 -22.29 0.39 9.99
C ALA A 186 -23.18 -0.47 10.92
N ASP A 187 -24.04 -1.30 10.34
CA ASP A 187 -24.89 -2.22 11.10
C ASP A 187 -24.22 -3.60 11.14
N PRO A 188 -23.79 -4.10 12.32
CA PRO A 188 -23.16 -5.40 12.44
C PRO A 188 -23.95 -6.54 11.80
N SER A 189 -25.30 -6.49 11.86
CA SER A 189 -26.20 -7.54 11.38
C SER A 189 -26.29 -7.64 9.86
N GLU A 190 -25.79 -6.64 9.14
CA GLU A 190 -25.79 -6.65 7.68
C GLU A 190 -24.42 -7.01 7.08
N LEU A 191 -23.34 -6.96 7.88
CA LEU A 191 -21.97 -6.97 7.34
C LEU A 191 -21.62 -8.28 6.62
N THR A 192 -22.00 -9.43 7.17
CA THR A 192 -21.70 -10.74 6.54
C THR A 192 -22.32 -10.82 5.15
N ARG A 193 -23.60 -10.47 5.02
CA ARG A 193 -24.30 -10.41 3.74
C ARG A 193 -23.69 -9.37 2.80
N LEU A 194 -23.47 -8.13 3.26
CA LEU A 194 -22.94 -7.06 2.42
C LEU A 194 -21.54 -7.36 1.88
N TYR A 195 -20.65 -7.93 2.69
CA TYR A 195 -19.32 -8.34 2.24
C TYR A 195 -19.40 -9.49 1.23
N THR A 196 -20.34 -10.40 1.40
CA THR A 196 -20.59 -11.49 0.44
C THR A 196 -21.11 -10.96 -0.88
N ASP A 197 -22.08 -10.03 -0.83
CA ASP A 197 -22.67 -9.40 -2.02
C ASP A 197 -21.61 -8.62 -2.81
N GLU A 198 -20.74 -7.84 -2.14
CA GLU A 198 -19.64 -7.12 -2.79
C GLU A 198 -18.60 -8.08 -3.38
N THR A 199 -18.28 -9.17 -2.68
CA THR A 199 -17.37 -10.21 -3.18
C THR A 199 -17.90 -10.87 -4.46
N ILE A 200 -19.17 -11.30 -4.45
CA ILE A 200 -19.84 -11.88 -5.62
C ILE A 200 -19.83 -10.89 -6.79
N LYS A 201 -20.12 -9.61 -6.53
CA LYS A 201 -20.05 -8.57 -7.55
C LYS A 201 -18.63 -8.47 -8.13
N PHE A 202 -17.61 -8.40 -7.30
CA PHE A 202 -16.22 -8.30 -7.76
C PHE A 202 -15.81 -9.52 -8.61
N ILE A 203 -16.19 -10.73 -8.19
CA ILE A 203 -15.96 -11.98 -8.94
C ILE A 203 -16.60 -11.90 -10.33
N ARG A 204 -17.87 -11.48 -10.43
CA ARG A 204 -18.57 -11.32 -11.72
C ARG A 204 -17.85 -10.34 -12.65
N ASP A 205 -17.42 -9.20 -12.10
CA ASP A 205 -16.78 -8.12 -12.87
C ASP A 205 -15.38 -8.51 -13.39
N HIS A 206 -14.71 -9.48 -12.75
CA HIS A 206 -13.32 -9.87 -13.07
C HIS A 206 -13.19 -11.33 -13.51
N ARG A 207 -14.29 -12.01 -13.84
CA ARG A 207 -14.31 -13.44 -14.18
C ARG A 207 -13.41 -13.82 -15.37
N ASP A 208 -13.13 -12.87 -16.27
CA ASP A 208 -12.39 -13.11 -17.51
C ASP A 208 -10.85 -13.08 -17.30
N GLY A 209 -10.38 -12.84 -16.07
CA GLY A 209 -8.96 -12.84 -15.71
C GLY A 209 -8.72 -13.30 -14.27
N PRO A 210 -7.45 -13.48 -13.86
CA PRO A 210 -7.15 -13.93 -12.50
C PRO A 210 -7.47 -12.84 -11.49
N PHE A 211 -8.15 -13.21 -10.41
CA PHE A 211 -8.45 -12.30 -9.30
C PHE A 211 -8.00 -12.83 -7.94
N PHE A 212 -7.72 -11.90 -7.03
CA PHE A 212 -7.45 -12.18 -5.63
C PHE A 212 -8.43 -11.40 -4.74
N VAL A 213 -9.28 -12.13 -4.03
CA VAL A 213 -10.17 -11.56 -3.02
C VAL A 213 -9.67 -11.93 -1.64
N TYR A 214 -9.30 -10.91 -0.86
CA TYR A 214 -9.14 -11.01 0.58
C TYR A 214 -10.47 -10.65 1.24
N LEU A 215 -11.30 -11.67 1.51
CA LEU A 215 -12.59 -11.53 2.17
C LEU A 215 -12.39 -11.69 3.69
N SER A 216 -12.13 -10.56 4.33
CA SER A 216 -11.78 -10.48 5.73
C SER A 216 -12.98 -10.06 6.58
N HIS A 217 -13.81 -11.01 7.01
CA HIS A 217 -15.02 -10.69 7.76
C HIS A 217 -14.73 -9.94 9.07
N THR A 218 -15.69 -9.08 9.48
CA THR A 218 -15.72 -8.43 10.80
C THR A 218 -16.40 -9.33 11.83
N MET A 219 -17.42 -10.09 11.41
CA MET A 219 -17.95 -11.18 12.22
C MET A 219 -16.91 -12.31 12.28
N LEU A 220 -16.71 -12.98 13.42
CA LEU A 220 -17.59 -13.11 14.58
C LEU A 220 -17.13 -12.24 15.78
N HIS A 221 -16.47 -11.11 15.52
CA HIS A 221 -16.02 -10.19 16.55
C HIS A 221 -17.21 -9.51 17.26
N ASN A 222 -17.04 -9.21 18.55
CA ASN A 222 -18.04 -8.44 19.30
C ASN A 222 -17.97 -6.94 18.93
N PRO A 223 -19.07 -6.19 18.88
CA PRO A 223 -20.46 -6.61 19.06
C PRO A 223 -20.93 -7.50 17.90
N LEU A 224 -21.61 -8.60 18.24
CA LEU A 224 -22.15 -9.53 17.26
C LEU A 224 -23.35 -8.92 16.55
N GLY A 225 -23.46 -9.21 15.25
CA GLY A 225 -24.62 -8.94 14.44
C GLY A 225 -25.03 -10.21 13.70
N VAL A 226 -26.34 -10.46 13.69
CA VAL A 226 -26.94 -11.63 13.05
C VAL A 226 -28.13 -11.17 12.22
N GLY A 227 -28.16 -11.59 10.96
CA GLY A 227 -29.29 -11.38 10.06
C GLY A 227 -30.59 -11.94 10.67
N PRO A 228 -31.76 -11.29 10.47
CA PRO A 228 -33.01 -11.73 11.07
C PRO A 228 -33.38 -13.20 10.81
N GLU A 229 -33.02 -13.73 9.63
CA GLU A 229 -33.28 -15.12 9.25
C GLU A 229 -32.43 -16.15 9.99
N PHE A 230 -31.31 -15.75 10.59
CA PHE A 230 -30.40 -16.64 11.33
C PHE A 230 -30.59 -16.56 12.84
N LYS A 231 -31.31 -15.57 13.35
CA LYS A 231 -31.55 -15.44 14.80
C LYS A 231 -32.28 -16.65 15.38
N GLY A 232 -31.70 -17.25 16.42
CA GLY A 232 -32.22 -18.43 17.11
C GLY A 232 -32.13 -19.73 16.30
N THR A 233 -31.32 -19.76 15.23
CA THR A 233 -31.21 -20.95 14.37
C THR A 233 -30.18 -21.97 14.88
N SER A 234 -29.28 -21.56 15.78
CA SER A 234 -28.29 -22.43 16.40
C SER A 234 -28.65 -22.77 17.85
N HIS A 235 -27.93 -23.73 18.42
CA HIS A 235 -27.96 -24.06 19.84
C HIS A 235 -26.87 -23.33 20.64
N TRP A 236 -26.33 -22.23 20.10
CA TRP A 236 -25.24 -21.47 20.72
C TRP A 236 -25.45 -19.94 20.68
N GLY A 237 -26.71 -19.51 20.61
CA GLY A 237 -27.12 -18.09 20.63
C GLY A 237 -26.54 -17.30 19.46
N ASP A 238 -26.48 -15.97 19.60
CA ASP A 238 -26.07 -15.07 18.50
C ASP A 238 -24.70 -15.41 17.89
N TYR A 239 -23.77 -15.95 18.67
CA TYR A 239 -22.47 -16.37 18.14
C TYR A 239 -22.60 -17.59 17.21
N GLY A 240 -23.37 -18.60 17.64
CA GLY A 240 -23.67 -19.76 16.81
C GLY A 240 -24.51 -19.40 15.59
N ASP A 241 -25.45 -18.48 15.75
CA ASP A 241 -26.30 -17.99 14.66
C ASP A 241 -25.46 -17.27 13.59
N ALA A 242 -24.52 -16.42 14.02
CA ALA A 242 -23.57 -15.78 13.13
C ALA A 242 -22.63 -16.79 12.42
N ILE A 243 -22.31 -17.93 13.04
CA ILE A 243 -21.58 -19.02 12.38
C ILE A 243 -22.43 -19.66 11.28
N GLN A 244 -23.72 -19.92 11.52
CA GLN A 244 -24.61 -20.49 10.50
C GLN A 244 -24.86 -19.50 9.36
N GLU A 245 -24.96 -18.21 9.66
CA GLU A 245 -25.01 -17.14 8.65
C GLU A 245 -23.72 -17.12 7.81
N MET A 246 -22.55 -17.20 8.47
CA MET A 246 -21.26 -17.28 7.78
C MET A 246 -21.19 -18.47 6.84
N ASP A 247 -21.61 -19.66 7.30
CA ASP A 247 -21.65 -20.89 6.50
C ASP A 247 -22.51 -20.72 5.24
N PHE A 248 -23.73 -20.18 5.41
CA PHE A 248 -24.63 -19.89 4.30
C PHE A 248 -23.97 -18.97 3.26
N HIS A 249 -23.31 -17.91 3.72
CA HIS A 249 -22.67 -16.92 2.84
C HIS A 249 -21.40 -17.43 2.15
N VAL A 250 -20.58 -18.25 2.82
CA VAL A 250 -19.51 -19.02 2.15
C VAL A 250 -20.10 -19.89 1.05
N GLY A 251 -21.24 -20.54 1.33
CA GLY A 251 -22.00 -21.31 0.36
C GLY A 251 -22.38 -20.51 -0.88
N ARG A 252 -22.85 -19.28 -0.72
CA ARG A 252 -23.22 -18.38 -1.84
C ARG A 252 -22.04 -18.04 -2.75
N ILE A 253 -20.84 -17.86 -2.19
CA ILE A 253 -19.63 -17.59 -2.99
C ILE A 253 -19.30 -18.81 -3.86
N VAL A 254 -19.36 -20.01 -3.28
CA VAL A 254 -19.11 -21.25 -4.02
C VAL A 254 -20.17 -21.47 -5.11
N ASP A 255 -21.45 -21.20 -4.83
CA ASP A 255 -22.52 -21.30 -5.82
C ASP A 255 -22.33 -20.32 -6.97
N GLU A 256 -21.88 -19.11 -6.68
CA GLU A 256 -21.57 -18.10 -7.70
C GLU A 256 -20.43 -18.57 -8.62
N LEU A 257 -19.31 -19.05 -8.06
CA LEU A 257 -18.18 -19.55 -8.84
C LEU A 257 -18.61 -20.67 -9.80
N LYS A 258 -19.47 -21.59 -9.33
CA LYS A 258 -20.06 -22.67 -10.14
C LYS A 258 -20.99 -22.14 -11.23
N SER A 259 -21.81 -21.15 -10.90
CA SER A 259 -22.73 -20.54 -11.88
C SER A 259 -22.01 -19.82 -13.01
N LEU A 260 -20.79 -19.36 -12.74
CA LEU A 260 -19.92 -18.69 -13.70
C LEU A 260 -18.98 -19.67 -14.42
N ASP A 261 -19.00 -20.96 -14.07
CA ASP A 261 -18.13 -22.02 -14.63
C ASP A 261 -16.63 -21.73 -14.44
N ILE A 262 -16.26 -21.15 -13.29
CA ILE A 262 -14.87 -20.80 -12.96
C ILE A 262 -14.38 -21.46 -11.66
N ASP A 263 -15.20 -22.31 -11.03
CA ASP A 263 -14.86 -22.96 -9.78
C ASP A 263 -13.70 -23.96 -9.93
N ASP A 264 -13.58 -24.63 -11.09
CA ASP A 264 -12.44 -25.50 -11.41
C ASP A 264 -11.09 -24.75 -11.50
N ASN A 265 -11.09 -23.45 -11.79
CA ASN A 265 -9.89 -22.61 -11.80
C ASN A 265 -9.80 -21.69 -10.55
N THR A 266 -10.45 -22.06 -9.44
CA THR A 266 -10.46 -21.22 -8.23
C THR A 266 -9.94 -21.96 -6.99
N LEU A 267 -8.98 -21.33 -6.31
CA LEU A 267 -8.51 -21.71 -4.98
C LEU A 267 -9.28 -20.93 -3.91
N ILE A 268 -9.96 -21.64 -3.02
CA ILE A 268 -10.58 -21.07 -1.82
C ILE A 268 -9.76 -21.49 -0.59
N VAL A 269 -9.39 -20.52 0.23
CA VAL A 269 -8.84 -20.76 1.58
C VAL A 269 -9.79 -20.17 2.60
N TYR A 270 -10.20 -20.97 3.58
CA TYR A 270 -10.97 -20.52 4.74
C TYR A 270 -10.08 -20.63 5.98
N ALA A 271 -9.91 -19.54 6.74
CA ALA A 271 -9.16 -19.54 7.99
C ALA A 271 -9.64 -18.45 8.96
N SER A 272 -9.18 -18.48 10.21
CA SER A 272 -9.47 -17.45 11.23
C SER A 272 -8.20 -16.69 11.65
N ASP A 273 -8.36 -15.45 12.10
CA ASP A 273 -7.25 -14.57 12.50
C ASP A 273 -6.73 -14.82 13.91
N ASN A 274 -7.55 -15.34 14.83
CA ASN A 274 -7.16 -15.78 16.16
C ASN A 274 -8.26 -16.65 16.79
N GLY A 275 -7.93 -17.39 17.83
CA GLY A 275 -8.88 -18.32 18.47
C GLY A 275 -9.84 -17.66 19.46
N ARG A 276 -10.91 -18.38 19.79
CA ARG A 276 -11.90 -18.06 20.82
C ARG A 276 -11.91 -19.12 21.91
N GLY A 277 -12.45 -18.74 23.08
CA GLY A 277 -12.39 -19.46 24.34
C GLY A 277 -12.86 -20.90 24.32
N PRO A 278 -12.57 -21.63 25.40
CA PRO A 278 -12.12 -23.02 25.34
C PRO A 278 -13.19 -23.95 24.78
N GLY A 279 -12.76 -25.18 24.50
CA GLY A 279 -13.68 -26.26 24.15
C GLY A 279 -14.89 -26.34 25.10
N ARG A 280 -16.03 -26.71 24.51
CA ARG A 280 -17.35 -26.73 25.15
C ARG A 280 -17.69 -28.12 25.70
N THR A 281 -16.99 -29.17 25.28
CA THR A 281 -17.16 -30.55 25.75
C THR A 281 -15.87 -31.13 26.35
N PRO A 282 -15.93 -32.19 27.17
CA PRO A 282 -14.74 -32.83 27.74
C PRO A 282 -13.72 -33.36 26.71
N ASP A 283 -14.17 -33.67 25.49
CA ASP A 283 -13.31 -34.13 24.40
C ASP A 283 -12.59 -32.99 23.66
N GLN A 284 -13.12 -31.77 23.77
CA GLN A 284 -12.54 -30.55 23.21
C GLN A 284 -11.48 -29.97 24.16
N LYS A 285 -10.31 -30.60 24.20
CA LYS A 285 -9.29 -30.40 25.25
C LYS A 285 -8.47 -29.10 25.15
N ILE A 286 -8.49 -28.43 24.00
CA ILE A 286 -7.65 -27.24 23.77
C ILE A 286 -8.11 -26.10 24.70
N GLN A 287 -7.17 -25.54 25.47
CA GLN A 287 -7.42 -24.45 26.41
C GLN A 287 -6.98 -23.09 25.87
N GLY A 288 -7.40 -22.01 26.53
CA GLY A 288 -7.06 -20.65 26.15
C GLY A 288 -8.14 -19.98 25.31
N ARG A 289 -7.89 -18.71 24.99
CA ARG A 289 -8.76 -17.84 24.18
C ARG A 289 -7.93 -16.76 23.50
N LYS A 290 -8.56 -15.93 22.65
CA LYS A 290 -8.00 -14.66 22.16
C LYS A 290 -7.15 -13.98 23.22
N LEU A 291 -6.04 -13.38 22.79
CA LEU A 291 -4.99 -12.75 23.60
C LEU A 291 -4.02 -13.70 24.29
N SER A 292 -4.30 -15.00 24.37
CA SER A 292 -3.40 -15.99 24.98
C SER A 292 -2.62 -16.79 23.94
N THR A 293 -1.41 -17.21 24.29
CA THR A 293 -0.60 -18.11 23.44
C THR A 293 -0.82 -19.59 23.75
N TYR A 294 -1.83 -19.92 24.56
CA TYR A 294 -2.34 -21.29 24.65
C TYR A 294 -2.97 -21.70 23.32
N GLU A 295 -3.05 -23.01 23.07
CA GLU A 295 -3.55 -23.56 21.79
C GLU A 295 -4.87 -22.91 21.35
N GLY A 296 -5.84 -22.67 22.23
CA GLY A 296 -7.16 -22.11 21.91
C GLY A 296 -7.17 -20.62 21.58
N GLY A 297 -6.06 -19.90 21.81
CA GLY A 297 -5.93 -18.51 21.38
C GLY A 297 -5.34 -18.33 19.98
N ILE A 298 -4.71 -19.37 19.41
CA ILE A 298 -3.89 -19.23 18.20
C ILE A 298 -4.01 -20.40 17.22
N ARG A 299 -4.33 -21.61 17.67
CA ARG A 299 -4.71 -22.74 16.81
C ARG A 299 -6.16 -22.56 16.40
N VAL A 300 -6.40 -22.50 15.09
CA VAL A 300 -7.70 -22.10 14.53
C VAL A 300 -8.06 -22.97 13.32
N PRO A 301 -9.33 -22.99 12.87
CA PRO A 301 -9.71 -23.73 11.67
C PRO A 301 -8.97 -23.22 10.43
N ALA A 302 -8.59 -24.12 9.54
CA ALA A 302 -8.12 -23.78 8.21
C ALA A 302 -8.41 -24.89 7.20
N ILE A 303 -8.98 -24.49 6.06
CA ILE A 303 -9.40 -25.38 4.98
C ILE A 303 -8.91 -24.79 3.66
N ALA A 304 -8.35 -25.63 2.79
CA ALA A 304 -8.07 -25.28 1.40
C ALA A 304 -8.95 -26.13 0.49
N TRP A 305 -9.59 -25.51 -0.49
CA TRP A 305 -10.45 -26.16 -1.47
C TRP A 305 -10.16 -25.61 -2.87
N GLY A 306 -10.21 -26.48 -3.86
CA GLY A 306 -9.89 -26.14 -5.25
C GLY A 306 -9.41 -27.39 -6.00
N PRO A 307 -10.25 -28.42 -6.15
CA PRO A 307 -9.84 -29.67 -6.78
C PRO A 307 -9.33 -29.48 -8.21
N GLY A 308 -9.93 -28.57 -8.99
CA GLY A 308 -9.48 -28.28 -10.36
C GLY A 308 -8.11 -27.57 -10.42
N VAL A 309 -7.70 -26.87 -9.36
CA VAL A 309 -6.34 -26.29 -9.22
C VAL A 309 -5.35 -27.25 -8.55
N GLY A 310 -5.73 -28.51 -8.36
CA GLY A 310 -4.86 -29.57 -7.85
C GLY A 310 -4.86 -29.78 -6.33
N ILE A 311 -5.75 -29.11 -5.58
CA ILE A 311 -5.89 -29.36 -4.13
C ILE A 311 -6.40 -30.78 -3.90
N THR A 312 -5.71 -31.52 -3.03
CA THR A 312 -6.05 -32.92 -2.75
C THR A 312 -7.41 -33.03 -2.08
N LYS A 313 -8.26 -33.87 -2.66
CA LYS A 313 -9.59 -34.15 -2.13
C LYS A 313 -9.53 -34.98 -0.84
N SER A 314 -10.35 -34.61 0.14
CA SER A 314 -10.56 -35.35 1.39
C SER A 314 -9.30 -35.63 2.21
N LEU A 315 -8.31 -34.71 2.17
CA LEU A 315 -7.08 -34.83 2.95
C LEU A 315 -7.25 -34.17 4.32
N VAL A 316 -6.94 -34.91 5.39
CA VAL A 316 -6.80 -34.35 6.74
C VAL A 316 -5.32 -34.33 7.11
N SER A 317 -4.78 -33.15 7.39
CA SER A 317 -3.35 -32.99 7.69
C SER A 317 -3.11 -32.40 9.07
N GLY A 318 -2.33 -33.13 9.87
CA GLY A 318 -1.78 -32.66 11.16
C GLY A 318 -0.38 -32.04 11.03
N ALA A 319 0.06 -31.68 9.83
CA ALA A 319 1.28 -30.92 9.66
C ALA A 319 1.12 -29.53 10.30
N VAL A 320 2.14 -29.08 11.03
CA VAL A 320 2.14 -27.75 11.65
C VAL A 320 2.24 -26.70 10.54
N THR A 321 1.18 -25.93 10.34
CA THR A 321 1.06 -24.88 9.32
C THR A 321 0.66 -23.55 9.95
N ARG A 322 0.93 -22.44 9.27
CA ARG A 322 0.82 -21.09 9.86
C ARG A 322 0.20 -20.12 8.88
N ALA A 323 -0.41 -19.05 9.39
CA ALA A 323 -0.94 -17.98 8.54
C ALA A 323 0.12 -17.38 7.60
N MET A 324 1.36 -17.24 8.05
CA MET A 324 2.47 -16.74 7.22
C MET A 324 2.82 -17.67 6.04
N ASP A 325 2.54 -18.98 6.16
CA ASP A 325 2.84 -19.97 5.13
C ASP A 325 1.99 -19.74 3.87
N TRP A 326 0.82 -19.08 3.99
CA TRP A 326 -0.02 -18.75 2.83
C TRP A 326 0.65 -17.80 1.85
N TYR A 327 1.51 -16.90 2.29
CA TYR A 327 2.15 -15.92 1.42
C TYR A 327 2.98 -16.56 0.29
N PRO A 328 4.01 -17.40 0.56
CA PRO A 328 4.74 -18.09 -0.50
C PRO A 328 3.91 -19.17 -1.20
N THR A 329 2.93 -19.77 -0.51
CA THR A 329 2.05 -20.80 -1.10
C THR A 329 1.17 -20.22 -2.21
N LEU A 330 0.48 -19.12 -1.93
CA LEU A 330 -0.38 -18.46 -2.90
C LEU A 330 0.44 -17.82 -4.04
N ALA A 331 1.65 -17.33 -3.74
CA ALA A 331 2.59 -16.91 -4.77
C ALA A 331 2.97 -18.09 -5.71
N THR A 332 3.20 -19.28 -5.18
CA THR A 332 3.46 -20.48 -5.99
C THR A 332 2.27 -20.88 -6.86
N PHE A 333 1.05 -20.91 -6.32
CA PHE A 333 -0.16 -21.18 -7.13
C PHE A 333 -0.36 -20.12 -8.23
N ALA A 334 -0.02 -18.86 -7.96
CA ALA A 334 -0.08 -17.78 -8.94
C ALA A 334 1.09 -17.77 -9.94
N GLY A 335 2.07 -18.67 -9.81
CA GLY A 335 3.27 -18.72 -10.64
C GLY A 335 4.24 -17.55 -10.41
N VAL A 336 4.21 -16.94 -9.23
CA VAL A 336 5.00 -15.74 -8.87
C VAL A 336 6.14 -16.12 -7.93
N THR A 337 7.36 -15.68 -8.26
CA THR A 337 8.50 -15.82 -7.36
C THR A 337 8.49 -14.70 -6.33
N VAL A 338 8.59 -15.06 -5.05
CA VAL A 338 8.71 -14.09 -3.96
C VAL A 338 10.05 -13.35 -4.05
N PRO A 339 10.08 -12.00 -4.11
CA PRO A 339 11.30 -11.20 -4.22
C PRO A 339 12.33 -11.48 -3.13
N THR A 340 13.62 -11.38 -3.47
CA THR A 340 14.75 -11.71 -2.57
C THR A 340 15.25 -10.53 -1.73
N ASP A 341 14.68 -9.34 -1.91
CA ASP A 341 15.08 -8.09 -1.25
C ASP A 341 14.75 -8.04 0.25
N ARG A 342 13.94 -8.99 0.74
CA ARG A 342 13.49 -9.08 2.13
C ARG A 342 13.38 -10.51 2.62
N VAL A 343 13.47 -10.65 3.94
CA VAL A 343 13.23 -11.91 4.65
C VAL A 343 11.72 -12.12 4.82
N ILE A 344 11.27 -13.31 4.43
CA ILE A 344 9.91 -13.83 4.60
C ILE A 344 10.01 -15.11 5.44
N ASP A 345 9.08 -15.28 6.38
CA ASP A 345 9.10 -16.38 7.36
C ASP A 345 8.28 -17.60 6.91
N GLY A 346 7.26 -17.37 6.09
CA GLY A 346 6.37 -18.38 5.56
C GLY A 346 7.10 -19.48 4.79
N ARG A 347 6.60 -20.69 4.90
CA ARG A 347 7.01 -21.86 4.12
C ARG A 347 5.95 -22.16 3.06
N ASP A 348 6.39 -22.72 1.95
CA ASP A 348 5.47 -23.09 0.87
C ASP A 348 4.78 -24.43 1.17
N LEU A 349 3.44 -24.40 1.28
CA LEU A 349 2.60 -25.55 1.57
C LEU A 349 2.19 -26.31 0.31
N THR A 350 2.52 -25.83 -0.89
CA THR A 350 2.01 -26.39 -2.16
C THR A 350 2.16 -27.92 -2.22
N PRO A 351 3.35 -28.53 -1.97
CA PRO A 351 3.53 -29.98 -2.04
C PRO A 351 2.66 -30.77 -1.05
N LEU A 352 2.35 -30.18 0.11
CA LEU A 352 1.44 -30.77 1.09
C LEU A 352 -0.01 -30.71 0.59
N LEU A 353 -0.43 -29.57 0.04
CA LEU A 353 -1.82 -29.34 -0.38
C LEU A 353 -2.19 -30.15 -1.63
N ILE A 354 -1.26 -30.35 -2.54
CA ILE A 354 -1.46 -31.18 -3.75
C ILE A 354 -1.14 -32.67 -3.52
N GLY A 355 -0.80 -33.05 -2.27
CA GLY A 355 -0.71 -34.46 -1.85
C GLY A 355 0.60 -35.16 -2.23
N GLU A 356 1.60 -34.43 -2.72
CA GLU A 356 2.94 -34.97 -2.99
C GLU A 356 3.67 -35.36 -1.70
N THR A 357 3.40 -34.66 -0.59
CA THR A 357 4.01 -34.93 0.71
C THR A 357 2.98 -34.97 1.84
N LYS A 358 3.31 -35.65 2.95
CA LYS A 358 2.51 -35.65 4.19
C LYS A 358 2.99 -34.62 5.22
N PHE A 359 4.02 -33.84 4.88
CA PHE A 359 4.68 -32.86 5.72
C PHE A 359 5.03 -31.64 4.88
N VAL A 360 5.23 -30.48 5.51
CA VAL A 360 5.76 -29.30 4.81
C VAL A 360 7.23 -29.56 4.50
N PRO A 361 7.63 -29.67 3.21
CA PRO A 361 8.98 -30.08 2.87
C PRO A 361 10.01 -29.02 3.30
N PRO A 362 11.18 -29.43 3.85
CA PRO A 362 12.22 -28.48 4.17
C PRO A 362 12.75 -27.82 2.89
N PRO A 363 13.22 -26.55 2.97
CA PRO A 363 13.62 -25.76 1.80
C PRO A 363 14.65 -26.43 0.88
N GLY A 364 15.52 -27.29 1.43
CA GLY A 364 16.55 -28.00 0.69
C GLY A 364 16.03 -29.02 -0.34
N MET A 365 14.77 -29.47 -0.22
CA MET A 365 14.15 -30.39 -1.19
C MET A 365 13.70 -29.71 -2.48
N LYS A 366 13.53 -28.37 -2.48
CA LYS A 366 13.17 -27.57 -3.67
C LYS A 366 11.94 -28.08 -4.44
N MET A 367 10.91 -28.53 -3.72
CA MET A 367 9.71 -29.15 -4.31
C MET A 367 8.69 -28.16 -4.88
N SER A 368 8.92 -26.86 -4.73
CA SER A 368 8.00 -25.82 -5.20
C SER A 368 8.74 -24.54 -5.58
N LEU A 369 8.06 -23.64 -6.31
CA LEU A 369 8.63 -22.39 -6.82
C LEU A 369 9.28 -21.54 -5.71
N ASN A 370 8.59 -21.43 -4.56
CA ASN A 370 9.02 -20.62 -3.44
C ASN A 370 9.61 -21.45 -2.27
N ALA A 371 9.98 -22.71 -2.51
CA ALA A 371 10.51 -23.61 -1.47
C ALA A 371 11.72 -23.04 -0.72
N THR A 372 12.57 -22.26 -1.39
CA THR A 372 13.80 -21.73 -0.79
C THR A 372 13.61 -20.43 -0.01
N VAL A 373 12.40 -19.85 0.02
CA VAL A 373 12.13 -18.57 0.69
C VAL A 373 12.63 -18.55 2.16
N PRO A 374 12.37 -19.58 2.99
CA PRO A 374 12.87 -19.59 4.38
C PRO A 374 14.39 -19.57 4.52
N LEU A 375 15.16 -19.98 3.49
CA LEU A 375 16.63 -19.95 3.53
C LEU A 375 17.19 -18.52 3.62
N ARG A 376 16.37 -17.50 3.35
CA ARG A 376 16.75 -16.08 3.46
C ARG A 376 16.84 -15.60 4.90
N ARG A 377 16.27 -16.34 5.85
CA ARG A 377 16.38 -16.05 7.29
C ARG A 377 17.82 -16.24 7.77
N ARG A 378 18.26 -15.35 8.67
CA ARG A 378 19.54 -15.45 9.37
C ARG A 378 19.58 -16.76 10.16
N PHE A 379 20.72 -17.46 10.08
CA PHE A 379 20.95 -18.68 10.83
C PHE A 379 22.39 -18.71 11.34
N GLU A 380 22.58 -18.12 12.52
CA GLU A 380 23.87 -17.95 13.20
C GLU A 380 23.69 -18.36 14.68
N PRO A 381 23.51 -19.67 14.98
CA PRO A 381 23.24 -20.11 16.35
C PRO A 381 24.42 -19.76 17.29
N PRO A 382 24.20 -19.03 18.39
CA PRO A 382 25.31 -18.54 19.20
C PRO A 382 25.90 -19.62 20.12
N GLY A 383 27.24 -19.73 20.13
CA GLY A 383 27.99 -20.47 21.15
C GLY A 383 27.51 -21.90 21.37
N GLU A 384 27.07 -22.21 22.59
CA GLU A 384 26.70 -23.57 22.99
C GLU A 384 25.47 -24.16 22.26
N TRP A 385 24.71 -23.34 21.52
CA TRP A 385 23.50 -23.78 20.81
C TRP A 385 23.77 -24.30 19.40
N GLU A 386 24.91 -23.95 18.79
CA GLU A 386 25.32 -24.37 17.44
C GLU A 386 25.22 -25.88 17.20
N PRO A 387 25.76 -26.77 18.07
CA PRO A 387 25.66 -28.21 17.87
C PRO A 387 24.25 -28.77 18.11
N LEU A 388 23.32 -27.97 18.67
CA LEU A 388 21.99 -28.43 19.07
C LEU A 388 20.90 -28.07 18.06
N ILE A 389 21.05 -27.00 17.29
CA ILE A 389 19.99 -26.48 16.42
C ILE A 389 20.34 -26.77 14.97
N ASN A 390 19.51 -27.59 14.30
CA ASN A 390 19.62 -27.75 12.86
C ASN A 390 18.84 -26.63 12.14
N ARG A 391 19.38 -26.13 11.03
CA ARG A 391 18.76 -25.06 10.23
C ARG A 391 17.33 -25.39 9.77
N ASN A 392 17.09 -26.60 9.27
CA ASN A 392 15.76 -26.99 8.82
C ASN A 392 14.78 -27.11 9.99
N GLU A 393 15.23 -27.59 11.14
CA GLU A 393 14.41 -27.65 12.36
C GLU A 393 14.05 -26.25 12.87
N TYR A 394 14.98 -25.29 12.77
CA TYR A 394 14.73 -23.89 13.13
C TYR A 394 13.68 -23.23 12.21
N PHE A 395 13.74 -23.50 10.91
CA PHE A 395 12.73 -23.01 9.97
C PHE A 395 11.36 -23.70 10.18
N ASP A 396 11.37 -24.95 10.64
CA ASP A 396 10.17 -25.67 11.06
C ASP A 396 9.66 -25.28 12.46
N ALA A 397 10.39 -24.49 13.24
CA ALA A 397 9.94 -24.02 14.55
C ALA A 397 8.94 -22.85 14.44
N PHE A 398 7.96 -22.80 15.35
CA PHE A 398 6.96 -21.74 15.46
C PHE A 398 7.18 -20.91 16.71
N PHE A 399 7.23 -19.59 16.56
CA PHE A 399 7.53 -18.63 17.63
C PHE A 399 6.28 -17.84 18.01
N TYR A 400 5.71 -18.16 19.18
CA TYR A 400 4.47 -17.58 19.66
C TYR A 400 4.76 -16.21 20.26
N HIS A 401 4.07 -15.18 19.76
CA HIS A 401 4.09 -13.86 20.36
C HIS A 401 2.76 -13.61 21.07
N GLY A 402 2.81 -13.08 22.29
CA GLY A 402 1.62 -12.63 22.99
C GLY A 402 0.98 -11.40 22.32
N SER A 403 -0.20 -11.01 22.77
CA SER A 403 -0.93 -9.84 22.23
C SER A 403 -0.20 -8.50 22.38
N GLN A 404 0.77 -8.43 23.30
CA GLN A 404 1.66 -7.29 23.50
C GLN A 404 3.03 -7.47 22.81
N GLY A 405 3.15 -8.46 21.92
CA GLY A 405 4.31 -8.64 21.05
C GLY A 405 5.53 -9.30 21.71
N ALA A 406 5.44 -9.71 22.97
CA ALA A 406 6.50 -10.46 23.63
C ALA A 406 6.55 -11.92 23.14
N LEU A 407 7.75 -12.45 22.88
CA LEU A 407 7.95 -13.88 22.61
C LEU A 407 7.57 -14.68 23.86
N ALA A 408 6.52 -15.50 23.75
CA ALA A 408 5.89 -16.18 24.88
C ALA A 408 6.12 -17.70 24.87
N ALA A 409 6.26 -18.31 23.70
CA ALA A 409 6.53 -19.75 23.57
C ALA A 409 7.25 -20.08 22.26
N VAL A 410 7.85 -21.27 22.20
CA VAL A 410 8.40 -21.85 20.97
C VAL A 410 7.88 -23.27 20.81
N ARG A 411 7.45 -23.64 19.60
CA ARG A 411 7.08 -25.01 19.25
C ARG A 411 7.99 -25.57 18.17
N TRP A 412 8.37 -26.83 18.32
CA TRP A 412 8.96 -27.64 17.26
C TRP A 412 8.33 -29.04 17.32
N ARG A 413 7.75 -29.50 16.19
CA ARG A 413 6.95 -30.73 16.12
C ARG A 413 5.84 -30.72 17.18
N ASN A 414 5.77 -31.75 18.03
CA ASN A 414 4.79 -31.88 19.12
C ASN A 414 5.20 -31.12 20.40
N TRP A 415 6.41 -30.58 20.49
CA TRP A 415 6.93 -29.97 21.72
C TRP A 415 6.69 -28.48 21.73
N LYS A 416 6.07 -27.98 22.80
CA LYS A 416 5.89 -26.55 23.04
C LYS A 416 6.54 -26.16 24.37
N LEU A 417 7.45 -25.19 24.32
CA LEU A 417 8.08 -24.60 25.50
C LEU A 417 7.49 -23.21 25.72
N VAL A 418 6.75 -23.05 26.82
CA VAL A 418 6.32 -21.74 27.34
C VAL A 418 7.51 -21.08 28.03
N LEU A 419 7.74 -19.80 27.75
CA LEU A 419 8.90 -19.04 28.23
C LEU A 419 8.62 -18.22 29.50
N ASN A 420 7.40 -17.72 29.66
CA ASN A 420 6.96 -16.82 30.72
C ASN A 420 5.62 -17.32 31.30
N PRO A 421 5.40 -17.38 32.63
CA PRO A 421 6.30 -16.93 33.73
C PRO A 421 7.44 -17.89 34.08
N SER A 422 7.38 -19.14 33.62
CA SER A 422 8.44 -20.12 33.85
C SER A 422 8.56 -21.06 32.65
N LEU A 423 9.78 -21.58 32.43
CA LEU A 423 10.06 -22.57 31.40
C LEU A 423 9.25 -23.83 31.65
N THR A 424 8.20 -24.03 30.86
CA THR A 424 7.28 -25.16 30.99
C THR A 424 7.12 -25.87 29.65
N LEU A 425 7.48 -27.14 29.60
CA LEU A 425 7.45 -27.95 28.39
C LEU A 425 6.18 -28.81 28.35
N TYR A 426 5.52 -28.86 27.19
CA TYR A 426 4.35 -29.70 26.92
C TYR A 426 4.59 -30.59 25.68
N ASP A 427 3.97 -31.77 25.69
CA ASP A 427 3.87 -32.68 24.54
C ASP A 427 2.43 -32.58 23.97
N LEU A 428 2.23 -31.70 22.99
CA LEU A 428 0.92 -31.39 22.42
C LEU A 428 0.27 -32.58 21.71
N ALA A 429 1.03 -33.60 21.31
CA ALA A 429 0.48 -34.81 20.72
C ALA A 429 -0.26 -35.67 21.77
N LYS A 430 0.18 -35.62 23.03
CA LYS A 430 -0.45 -36.37 24.14
C LYS A 430 -1.41 -35.50 24.95
N ASP A 431 -1.13 -34.21 25.01
CA ASP A 431 -1.86 -33.25 25.82
C ASP A 431 -2.01 -31.91 25.07
N PRO A 432 -2.91 -31.85 24.08
CA PRO A 432 -3.21 -30.61 23.34
C PRO A 432 -3.85 -29.54 24.24
N GLY A 433 -4.29 -29.92 25.44
CA GLY A 433 -4.80 -29.01 26.44
C GLY A 433 -3.74 -28.33 27.28
N GLU A 434 -2.43 -28.63 27.13
CA GLU A 434 -1.35 -27.99 27.90
C GLU A 434 -1.57 -28.06 29.42
N THR A 435 -2.10 -29.19 29.91
CA THR A 435 -2.49 -29.42 31.31
C THR A 435 -1.42 -30.15 32.12
N LYS A 436 -0.55 -30.91 31.46
CA LYS A 436 0.45 -31.80 32.06
C LYS A 436 1.85 -31.45 31.55
N PRO A 437 2.62 -30.67 32.31
CA PRO A 437 4.02 -30.42 32.01
C PRO A 437 4.82 -31.72 31.95
N VAL A 438 5.79 -31.77 31.04
CA VAL A 438 6.68 -32.93 30.85
C VAL A 438 8.13 -32.53 31.06
N ARG A 439 8.98 -33.48 31.43
CA ARG A 439 10.42 -33.26 31.61
C ARG A 439 11.20 -33.93 30.47
N ASN A 440 11.85 -33.12 29.64
CA ASN A 440 12.80 -33.57 28.63
C ASN A 440 13.90 -32.52 28.48
N GLY A 441 15.07 -32.78 29.07
CA GLY A 441 16.17 -31.80 29.14
C GLY A 441 16.77 -31.45 27.78
N GLU A 442 16.85 -32.40 26.87
CA GLU A 442 17.39 -32.20 25.52
C GLU A 442 16.48 -31.28 24.69
N ILE A 443 15.18 -31.58 24.68
CA ILE A 443 14.17 -30.78 23.96
C ILE A 443 14.05 -29.39 24.58
N LEU A 444 14.03 -29.28 25.92
CA LEU A 444 13.98 -27.99 26.61
C LEU A 444 15.19 -27.14 26.23
N ARG A 445 16.40 -27.71 26.23
CA ARG A 445 17.63 -27.03 25.83
C ARG A 445 17.54 -26.57 24.36
N LYS A 446 17.15 -27.45 23.43
CA LYS A 446 16.98 -27.12 22.00
C LYS A 446 16.00 -25.96 21.80
N LEU A 447 14.79 -26.04 22.37
CA LEU A 447 13.76 -25.00 22.22
C LEU A 447 14.16 -23.65 22.84
N ARG A 448 14.87 -23.69 23.98
CA ARG A 448 15.44 -22.48 24.58
C ARG A 448 16.49 -21.84 23.66
N GLY A 449 17.37 -22.62 23.07
CA GLY A 449 18.34 -22.14 22.09
C GLY A 449 17.67 -21.53 20.85
N MET A 450 16.61 -22.18 20.33
CA MET A 450 15.82 -21.63 19.22
C MET A 450 15.16 -20.30 19.58
N ALA A 451 14.64 -20.15 20.80
CA ALA A 451 14.07 -18.89 21.28
C ALA A 451 15.11 -17.76 21.29
N ILE A 452 16.32 -18.04 21.79
CA ILE A 452 17.44 -17.08 21.83
C ILE A 452 17.86 -16.70 20.41
N LEU A 453 18.03 -17.68 19.52
CA LEU A 453 18.39 -17.43 18.13
C LEU A 453 17.32 -16.58 17.42
N PHE A 454 16.04 -16.82 17.69
CA PHE A 454 14.96 -16.01 17.12
C PHE A 454 14.93 -14.58 17.64
N GLN A 455 15.20 -14.37 18.93
CA GLN A 455 15.33 -13.01 19.47
C GLN A 455 16.49 -12.26 18.83
N GLU A 456 17.61 -12.93 18.58
CA GLU A 456 18.77 -12.34 17.90
C GLU A 456 18.46 -12.03 16.43
N GLU A 457 17.77 -12.93 15.72
CA GLU A 457 17.27 -12.68 14.37
C GLU A 457 16.35 -11.45 14.35
N MET A 458 15.39 -11.34 15.26
CA MET A 458 14.51 -10.17 15.35
C MET A 458 15.25 -8.88 15.73
N ARG A 459 16.35 -8.98 16.49
CA ARG A 459 17.18 -7.81 16.82
C ARG A 459 17.86 -7.21 15.58
N HIS A 460 18.20 -8.05 14.61
CA HIS A 460 18.91 -7.64 13.40
C HIS A 460 17.99 -7.36 12.21
N ASP A 461 16.96 -8.18 12.04
CA ASP A 461 16.22 -8.27 10.77
C ASP A 461 14.76 -7.79 10.90
N ALA A 462 14.36 -7.28 12.07
CA ALA A 462 13.06 -6.63 12.24
C ALA A 462 13.04 -5.24 11.59
N ARG A 463 11.90 -4.92 11.00
CA ARG A 463 11.60 -3.68 10.29
C ARG A 463 10.58 -2.87 11.10
N PRO A 464 10.59 -1.53 10.99
CA PRO A 464 9.71 -0.68 11.77
C PRO A 464 8.25 -0.79 11.30
N ALA A 465 7.31 -0.43 12.17
CA ALA A 465 5.94 -0.15 11.75
C ALA A 465 5.90 1.16 10.93
N GLY A 466 4.88 1.33 10.11
CA GLY A 466 4.58 2.65 9.54
C GLY A 466 4.15 3.60 10.66
N VAL A 467 4.56 4.87 10.56
CA VAL A 467 4.15 5.95 11.48
C VAL A 467 3.69 7.16 10.67
N VAL A 468 2.50 7.67 10.97
CA VAL A 468 2.03 8.99 10.56
C VAL A 468 2.24 9.92 11.75
N VAL A 469 2.88 11.06 11.52
CA VAL A 469 2.99 12.08 12.57
C VAL A 469 1.65 12.83 12.61
N PRO A 470 0.97 12.89 13.77
CA PRO A 470 -0.29 13.62 13.87
C PRO A 470 -0.08 15.09 13.52
N ALA A 471 -1.09 15.72 12.90
CA ALA A 471 -1.08 17.15 12.63
C ALA A 471 -0.79 17.94 13.91
N GLN A 472 0.08 18.94 13.85
CA GLN A 472 0.41 19.76 15.02
C GLN A 472 -0.84 20.45 15.58
N ALA A 473 -0.89 20.65 16.90
CA ALA A 473 -2.00 21.32 17.57
C ALA A 473 -2.22 22.78 17.10
N ASP A 474 -1.18 23.43 16.53
CA ASP A 474 -1.29 24.76 15.93
C ASP A 474 -1.69 24.73 14.44
N GLY A 475 -1.84 23.54 13.87
CA GLY A 475 -2.24 23.31 12.49
C GLY A 475 -1.22 23.76 11.45
N ARG A 476 0.03 24.10 11.82
CA ARG A 476 1.03 24.58 10.86
C ARG A 476 1.55 23.46 9.98
N THR A 477 1.85 23.81 8.73
CA THR A 477 2.49 22.89 7.78
C THR A 477 3.87 22.46 8.29
N LEU A 478 4.10 21.15 8.37
CA LEU A 478 5.34 20.56 8.86
C LEU A 478 5.88 19.49 7.89
N VAL A 479 7.19 19.53 7.69
CA VAL A 479 7.97 18.39 7.17
C VAL A 479 8.83 17.88 8.32
N THR A 480 8.63 16.63 8.71
CA THR A 480 9.21 16.03 9.92
C THR A 480 10.70 15.73 9.74
N ALA A 481 11.44 15.55 10.83
CA ALA A 481 12.87 15.20 10.75
C ALA A 481 13.10 13.88 9.97
N ASP A 482 12.28 12.85 10.21
CA ASP A 482 12.32 11.59 9.47
C ASP A 482 12.08 11.78 7.96
N GLN A 483 11.12 12.65 7.61
CA GLN A 483 10.87 13.01 6.22
C GLN A 483 12.06 13.73 5.60
N LEU A 484 12.71 14.63 6.33
CA LEU A 484 13.92 15.32 5.86
C LEU A 484 15.08 14.36 5.66
N ASP A 485 15.25 13.37 6.54
CA ASP A 485 16.30 12.35 6.45
C ASP A 485 16.17 11.48 5.19
N ARG A 486 15.00 11.44 4.56
CA ARG A 486 14.74 10.74 3.30
C ARG A 486 15.08 11.56 2.04
N LEU A 487 15.51 12.81 2.19
CA LEU A 487 15.83 13.71 1.09
C LEU A 487 17.33 14.01 1.04
N ASN A 488 17.89 14.07 -0.16
CA ASN A 488 19.11 14.81 -0.44
C ASN A 488 18.70 16.27 -0.72
N ALA A 489 19.39 17.21 -0.07
CA ALA A 489 19.15 18.63 -0.23
C ALA A 489 20.45 19.34 -0.59
N GLU A 490 20.40 20.18 -1.62
CA GLU A 490 21.47 21.09 -1.99
C GLU A 490 20.91 22.52 -1.98
N THR A 491 21.41 23.36 -1.07
CA THR A 491 20.88 24.70 -0.85
C THR A 491 21.81 25.75 -1.43
N ASP A 492 21.25 26.93 -1.76
CA ASP A 492 22.02 28.07 -2.27
C ASP A 492 22.73 27.82 -3.62
N VAL A 493 22.20 26.91 -4.44
CA VAL A 493 22.71 26.65 -5.79
C VAL A 493 22.46 27.86 -6.67
N VAL A 494 23.52 28.51 -7.16
CA VAL A 494 23.40 29.69 -8.02
C VAL A 494 23.01 29.26 -9.43
N TYR A 495 21.84 29.72 -9.89
CA TYR A 495 21.31 29.34 -11.21
C TYR A 495 21.38 30.46 -12.26
N ALA A 496 21.51 31.72 -11.81
CA ALA A 496 21.74 32.85 -12.69
C ALA A 496 22.50 33.97 -11.96
N GLN A 497 23.22 34.78 -12.72
CA GLN A 497 23.92 35.98 -12.24
C GLN A 497 23.54 37.15 -13.15
N TYR A 498 23.16 38.28 -12.56
CA TYR A 498 22.93 39.54 -13.25
C TYR A 498 23.71 40.64 -12.56
N ASP A 499 24.77 41.13 -13.18
CA ASP A 499 25.74 42.04 -12.55
C ASP A 499 26.19 41.48 -11.18
N ASP A 500 25.97 42.21 -10.08
CA ASP A 500 26.32 41.76 -8.73
C ASP A 500 25.24 40.88 -8.06
N ARG A 501 24.08 40.68 -8.72
CA ARG A 501 22.95 39.93 -8.17
C ARG A 501 23.03 38.44 -8.54
N GLN A 502 23.32 37.60 -7.56
CA GLN A 502 23.24 36.14 -7.71
C GLN A 502 21.82 35.65 -7.40
N LEU A 503 21.22 34.84 -8.27
CA LEU A 503 19.97 34.15 -8.00
C LEU A 503 20.24 32.69 -7.67
N SER A 504 19.70 32.24 -6.55
CA SER A 504 19.91 30.89 -6.04
C SER A 504 18.62 30.09 -5.90
N MET A 505 18.78 28.77 -5.88
CA MET A 505 17.74 27.78 -5.66
C MET A 505 18.15 26.76 -4.58
N ASP A 506 17.15 26.16 -3.93
CA ASP A 506 17.36 24.97 -3.09
C ASP A 506 16.74 23.77 -3.80
N ILE A 507 17.53 22.72 -4.07
CA ILE A 507 17.15 21.51 -4.79
C ILE A 507 16.96 20.36 -3.80
N TYR A 508 15.85 19.63 -3.94
CA TYR A 508 15.52 18.45 -3.13
C TYR A 508 15.27 17.23 -4.01
N ARG A 509 15.84 16.08 -3.62
CA ARG A 509 15.68 14.79 -4.30
C ARG A 509 15.46 13.66 -3.30
N PRO A 510 14.51 12.73 -3.52
CA PRO A 510 14.34 11.57 -2.66
C PRO A 510 15.52 10.58 -2.73
N LYS A 511 16.01 10.11 -1.57
CA LYS A 511 17.12 9.15 -1.46
C LYS A 511 16.78 7.75 -1.99
N SER A 512 15.52 7.34 -1.90
CA SER A 512 15.07 5.99 -2.27
C SER A 512 14.84 5.80 -3.78
N ALA A 513 14.88 6.88 -4.57
CA ALA A 513 14.51 6.83 -5.98
C ALA A 513 15.73 6.70 -6.91
N TRP A 514 15.66 5.74 -7.82
CA TRP A 514 16.71 5.39 -8.78
C TRP A 514 16.38 5.97 -10.16
N GLY A 515 17.38 6.51 -10.85
CA GLY A 515 17.23 7.04 -12.22
C GLY A 515 16.66 8.47 -12.33
N PRO A 516 16.49 8.97 -13.56
CA PRO A 516 15.92 10.30 -13.82
C PRO A 516 14.49 10.43 -13.28
N LEU A 517 14.18 11.56 -12.65
CA LEU A 517 12.85 11.89 -12.14
C LEU A 517 12.34 13.18 -12.77
N PRO A 518 11.02 13.33 -12.97
CA PRO A 518 10.46 14.62 -13.35
C PRO A 518 10.78 15.69 -12.31
N ALA A 519 10.99 16.93 -12.78
CA ALA A 519 11.31 18.06 -11.92
C ALA A 519 10.15 19.04 -11.75
N VAL A 520 10.10 19.74 -10.61
CA VAL A 520 9.12 20.80 -10.33
C VAL A 520 9.82 22.05 -9.80
N VAL A 521 9.62 23.19 -10.48
CA VAL A 521 10.08 24.51 -10.01
C VAL A 521 9.03 25.11 -9.09
N CYS A 522 9.44 25.46 -7.86
CA CYS A 522 8.58 26.06 -6.83
C CYS A 522 8.84 27.56 -6.72
N ILE A 523 7.90 28.37 -7.17
CA ILE A 523 8.03 29.84 -7.27
C ILE A 523 7.28 30.52 -6.12
N HIS A 524 8.00 31.32 -5.32
CA HIS A 524 7.41 31.94 -4.14
C HIS A 524 6.48 33.14 -4.47
N GLY A 525 5.47 33.33 -3.62
CA GLY A 525 4.59 34.50 -3.64
C GLY A 525 5.20 35.75 -3.01
N GLY A 526 4.33 36.68 -2.59
CA GLY A 526 4.71 37.94 -1.95
C GLY A 526 4.45 39.19 -2.80
N GLY A 527 3.56 39.11 -3.78
CA GLY A 527 3.15 40.27 -4.59
C GLY A 527 4.28 40.84 -5.43
N TRP A 528 5.24 40.02 -5.88
CA TRP A 528 6.43 40.43 -6.65
C TRP A 528 7.40 41.40 -5.93
N TYR A 529 7.00 42.07 -4.86
CA TYR A 529 7.82 43.09 -4.17
C TYR A 529 8.52 42.58 -2.91
N LYS A 530 8.08 41.46 -2.34
CA LYS A 530 8.68 40.76 -1.21
C LYS A 530 8.59 39.25 -1.42
N GLY A 531 9.27 38.49 -0.59
CA GLY A 531 9.21 37.03 -0.59
C GLY A 531 10.59 36.38 -0.53
N ASN A 532 10.61 35.09 -0.28
CA ASN A 532 11.83 34.29 -0.25
C ASN A 532 11.50 32.86 -0.68
N ARG A 533 12.40 32.21 -1.41
CA ARG A 533 12.31 30.80 -1.83
C ARG A 533 12.07 29.84 -0.65
N SER A 534 12.60 30.16 0.53
CA SER A 534 12.40 29.38 1.75
C SER A 534 10.93 29.27 2.19
N SER A 535 10.07 30.22 1.79
CA SER A 535 8.63 30.18 2.09
C SER A 535 7.90 28.99 1.44
N HIS A 536 8.46 28.42 0.37
CA HIS A 536 7.91 27.28 -0.36
C HIS A 536 8.74 26.00 -0.14
N ARG A 537 9.64 26.00 0.85
CA ARG A 537 10.49 24.86 1.20
C ARG A 537 9.68 23.62 1.56
N ALA A 538 8.68 23.77 2.43
CA ALA A 538 7.84 22.64 2.85
C ALA A 538 7.13 22.00 1.64
N MET A 539 6.58 22.83 0.74
CA MET A 539 5.95 22.38 -0.50
C MET A 539 6.93 21.59 -1.39
N ALA A 540 8.13 22.11 -1.61
CA ALA A 540 9.16 21.44 -2.41
C ALA A 540 9.59 20.11 -1.78
N GLN A 541 9.89 20.09 -0.48
CA GLN A 541 10.28 18.88 0.24
C GLN A 541 9.18 17.81 0.20
N SER A 542 7.92 18.20 0.43
CA SER A 542 6.79 17.27 0.40
C SER A 542 6.52 16.70 -0.98
N LEU A 543 6.75 17.46 -2.06
CA LEU A 543 6.72 16.91 -3.42
C LEU A 543 7.93 16.02 -3.70
N ALA A 544 9.14 16.39 -3.27
CA ALA A 544 10.31 15.54 -3.47
C ALA A 544 10.11 14.15 -2.83
N LEU A 545 9.49 14.08 -1.66
CA LEU A 545 9.10 12.83 -1.00
C LEU A 545 8.11 11.97 -1.80
N ARG A 546 7.41 12.56 -2.77
CA ARG A 546 6.48 11.90 -3.70
C ARG A 546 7.14 11.51 -5.02
N GLY A 547 8.48 11.57 -5.12
CA GLY A 547 9.21 11.06 -6.28
C GLY A 547 9.42 12.09 -7.39
N TYR A 548 9.67 13.35 -7.04
CA TYR A 548 10.08 14.41 -7.96
C TYR A 548 11.44 14.97 -7.55
N VAL A 549 12.16 15.60 -8.47
CA VAL A 549 13.21 16.56 -8.09
C VAL A 549 12.56 17.94 -7.99
N THR A 550 12.72 18.65 -6.89
CA THR A 550 12.06 19.96 -6.72
C THR A 550 13.07 21.05 -6.48
N ALA A 551 12.85 22.24 -7.03
CA ALA A 551 13.72 23.39 -6.83
C ALA A 551 12.93 24.62 -6.38
N THR A 552 13.20 25.14 -5.19
CA THR A 552 12.68 26.46 -4.79
C THR A 552 13.58 27.55 -5.36
N ILE A 553 13.03 28.59 -5.98
CA ILE A 553 13.84 29.61 -6.67
C ILE A 553 13.66 30.99 -6.06
N SER A 554 14.74 31.77 -5.94
CA SER A 554 14.66 33.23 -5.78
C SER A 554 14.52 33.89 -7.15
N TYR A 555 13.75 34.97 -7.27
CA TYR A 555 13.73 35.84 -8.45
C TYR A 555 13.92 37.31 -8.04
N ARG A 556 14.31 38.19 -8.96
CA ARG A 556 14.43 39.63 -8.70
C ARG A 556 13.05 40.22 -8.41
N LEU A 557 12.90 40.76 -7.20
CA LEU A 557 11.68 41.42 -6.76
C LEU A 557 11.51 42.78 -7.46
N SER A 558 10.30 43.33 -7.46
CA SER A 558 9.98 44.62 -8.10
C SER A 558 10.72 45.83 -7.50
N GLY A 559 11.35 45.68 -6.33
CA GLY A 559 12.27 46.68 -5.77
C GLY A 559 13.69 46.60 -6.36
N GLU A 560 14.05 45.47 -6.95
CA GLU A 560 15.35 45.22 -7.60
C GLU A 560 15.26 45.52 -9.10
N ALA A 561 14.21 45.03 -9.77
CA ALA A 561 13.99 45.24 -11.19
C ALA A 561 12.49 45.17 -11.54
N SER A 562 12.03 46.02 -12.46
CA SER A 562 10.67 45.96 -12.99
C SER A 562 10.45 44.73 -13.90
N PHE A 563 9.19 44.40 -14.17
CA PHE A 563 8.82 43.43 -15.20
C PHE A 563 9.51 43.77 -16.55
N PRO A 564 10.06 42.79 -17.30
CA PRO A 564 9.90 41.33 -17.19
C PRO A 564 10.99 40.57 -16.41
N ALA A 565 11.81 41.22 -15.57
CA ALA A 565 12.94 40.56 -14.90
C ALA A 565 12.55 39.27 -14.14
N ALA A 566 11.45 39.30 -13.38
CA ALA A 566 11.02 38.14 -12.59
C ALA A 566 10.70 36.88 -13.43
N ILE A 567 10.11 37.03 -14.63
CA ILE A 567 9.83 35.88 -15.50
C ILE A 567 11.08 35.40 -16.23
N HIS A 568 12.00 36.31 -16.58
CA HIS A 568 13.33 35.92 -17.11
C HIS A 568 14.08 35.04 -16.11
N ASP A 569 13.97 35.36 -14.83
CA ASP A 569 14.60 34.60 -13.75
C ASP A 569 13.97 33.20 -13.58
N CYS A 570 12.64 33.11 -13.63
CA CYS A 570 11.95 31.80 -13.60
C CYS A 570 12.34 30.91 -14.78
N LYS A 571 12.46 31.49 -15.99
CA LYS A 571 12.93 30.77 -17.18
C LYS A 571 14.38 30.33 -17.06
N ALA A 572 15.26 31.17 -16.52
CA ALA A 572 16.65 30.83 -16.25
C ALA A 572 16.78 29.63 -15.30
N ALA A 573 15.90 29.52 -14.29
CA ALA A 573 15.87 28.38 -13.40
C ALA A 573 15.49 27.07 -14.12
N VAL A 574 14.50 27.09 -15.00
CA VAL A 574 14.14 25.91 -15.83
C VAL A 574 15.31 25.48 -16.71
N ARG A 575 15.97 26.46 -17.36
CA ARG A 575 17.16 26.20 -18.19
C ARG A 575 18.29 25.59 -17.38
N PHE A 576 18.52 26.08 -16.16
CA PHE A 576 19.50 25.51 -15.24
C PHE A 576 19.19 24.03 -14.92
N LEU A 577 17.97 23.71 -14.49
CA LEU A 577 17.60 22.33 -14.18
C LEU A 577 17.79 21.40 -15.38
N ARG A 578 17.45 21.87 -16.59
CA ARG A 578 17.64 21.12 -17.83
C ARG A 578 19.12 20.94 -18.18
N ALA A 579 19.95 21.97 -18.00
CA ALA A 579 21.39 21.92 -18.23
C ALA A 579 22.12 20.97 -17.26
N HIS A 580 21.64 20.91 -16.02
CA HIS A 580 22.22 20.09 -14.94
C HIS A 580 21.42 18.81 -14.69
N ALA A 581 20.66 18.34 -15.68
CA ALA A 581 19.72 17.24 -15.47
C ALA A 581 20.41 15.94 -15.05
N LYS A 582 21.59 15.65 -15.64
CA LYS A 582 22.39 14.48 -15.26
C LYS A 582 22.91 14.55 -13.83
N GLU A 583 23.29 15.73 -13.37
CA GLU A 583 23.86 15.97 -12.02
C GLU A 583 22.82 15.73 -10.93
N TYR A 584 21.61 16.28 -11.12
CA TYR A 584 20.53 16.19 -10.13
C TYR A 584 19.56 15.01 -10.37
N GLY A 585 19.84 14.17 -11.38
CA GLY A 585 18.99 13.03 -11.76
C GLY A 585 17.59 13.46 -12.22
N ILE A 586 17.52 14.54 -12.99
CA ILE A 586 16.29 15.09 -13.54
C ILE A 586 16.04 14.48 -14.93
N ASP A 587 14.77 14.23 -15.24
CA ASP A 587 14.30 14.03 -16.60
C ASP A 587 14.13 15.42 -17.27
N PRO A 588 15.00 15.80 -18.23
CA PRO A 588 15.00 17.13 -18.82
C PRO A 588 13.76 17.45 -19.66
N ASP A 589 13.01 16.44 -20.07
CA ASP A 589 11.81 16.57 -20.91
C ASP A 589 10.53 16.64 -20.07
N HIS A 590 10.61 16.44 -18.76
CA HIS A 590 9.47 16.45 -17.84
C HIS A 590 9.71 17.41 -16.67
N ILE A 591 9.65 18.72 -16.95
CA ILE A 591 9.80 19.78 -15.94
C ILE A 591 8.47 20.52 -15.79
N GLY A 592 7.87 20.51 -14.62
CA GLY A 592 6.71 21.32 -14.27
C GLY A 592 7.06 22.54 -13.40
N ALA A 593 6.06 23.38 -13.14
CA ALA A 593 6.19 24.49 -12.19
C ALA A 593 4.94 24.67 -11.33
N MET A 594 5.12 25.20 -10.13
CA MET A 594 4.02 25.58 -9.24
C MET A 594 4.39 26.77 -8.34
N GLY A 595 3.41 27.54 -7.92
CA GLY A 595 3.63 28.66 -7.01
C GLY A 595 2.35 29.32 -6.53
N LEU A 596 2.42 30.05 -5.41
CA LEU A 596 1.30 30.76 -4.81
C LEU A 596 1.33 32.26 -5.11
N SER A 597 0.16 32.88 -5.32
CA SER A 597 -0.01 34.33 -5.45
C SER A 597 0.80 34.89 -6.63
N ALA A 598 1.72 35.83 -6.39
CA ALA A 598 2.69 36.30 -7.39
C ALA A 598 3.48 35.16 -8.06
N GLY A 599 3.83 34.11 -7.30
CA GLY A 599 4.48 32.91 -7.83
C GLY A 599 3.53 32.06 -8.68
N GLY A 600 2.23 32.07 -8.36
CA GLY A 600 1.19 31.45 -9.18
C GLY A 600 1.00 32.17 -10.51
N HIS A 601 0.98 33.51 -10.49
CA HIS A 601 1.02 34.32 -11.71
C HIS A 601 2.26 34.01 -12.56
N LEU A 602 3.46 33.99 -11.97
CA LEU A 602 4.69 33.67 -12.69
C LEU A 602 4.70 32.22 -13.20
N THR A 603 4.07 31.28 -12.50
CA THR A 603 3.88 29.91 -12.95
C THR A 603 3.00 29.85 -14.19
N ALA A 604 1.84 30.52 -14.18
CA ALA A 604 0.95 30.60 -15.34
C ALA A 604 1.65 31.29 -16.53
N LEU A 605 2.40 32.37 -16.27
CA LEU A 605 3.15 33.07 -17.32
C LEU A 605 4.28 32.21 -17.88
N LEU A 606 4.96 31.42 -17.03
CA LEU A 606 6.01 30.50 -17.46
C LEU A 606 5.45 29.39 -18.36
N ALA A 607 4.23 28.93 -18.08
CA ALA A 607 3.53 27.96 -18.91
C ALA A 607 3.27 28.49 -20.32
N THR A 608 2.80 29.73 -20.46
CA THR A 608 2.32 30.28 -21.74
C THR A 608 3.36 31.12 -22.49
N ALA A 609 4.50 31.44 -21.88
CA ALA A 609 5.47 32.36 -22.47
C ALA A 609 6.62 31.65 -23.22
N ALA A 610 6.53 30.35 -23.50
CA ALA A 610 7.60 29.60 -24.15
C ALA A 610 7.93 30.13 -25.56
N SER A 611 6.92 30.54 -26.32
CA SER A 611 7.06 31.09 -27.68
C SER A 611 7.26 32.62 -27.72
N VAL A 612 7.13 33.31 -26.58
CA VAL A 612 7.12 34.77 -26.50
C VAL A 612 8.54 35.34 -26.36
N LYS A 613 9.17 35.67 -27.49
CA LYS A 613 10.58 36.15 -27.55
C LYS A 613 10.92 37.27 -26.56
N ARG A 614 10.00 38.22 -26.32
CA ARG A 614 10.22 39.35 -25.37
C ARG A 614 10.34 38.89 -23.91
N LEU A 615 9.80 37.72 -23.58
CA LEU A 615 9.78 37.16 -22.23
C LEU A 615 10.86 36.10 -22.00
N GLU A 616 11.70 35.77 -22.98
CA GLU A 616 12.66 34.66 -22.85
C GLU A 616 13.82 34.97 -21.88
N GLY A 617 14.29 36.21 -21.88
CA GLY A 617 15.48 36.63 -21.14
C GLY A 617 16.77 35.95 -21.63
N SER A 618 17.91 36.36 -21.08
CA SER A 618 19.23 35.84 -21.48
C SER A 618 20.05 35.25 -20.33
N GLY A 619 19.54 35.30 -19.10
CA GLY A 619 20.27 34.79 -17.93
C GLY A 619 20.24 33.27 -17.84
N GLY A 620 21.36 32.67 -17.43
CA GLY A 620 21.48 31.25 -17.07
C GLY A 620 21.17 30.27 -18.20
N ASN A 621 22.20 29.60 -18.74
CA ASN A 621 22.07 28.47 -19.67
C ASN A 621 21.14 28.72 -20.90
N PRO A 622 21.31 29.84 -21.65
CA PRO A 622 20.37 30.27 -22.70
C PRO A 622 20.24 29.31 -23.89
N GLN A 623 21.14 28.34 -24.03
CA GLN A 623 21.11 27.30 -25.06
C GLN A 623 20.06 26.20 -24.77
N PHE A 624 19.54 26.12 -23.55
CA PHE A 624 18.50 25.17 -23.18
C PHE A 624 17.12 25.83 -23.25
N SER A 625 16.10 25.04 -23.58
CA SER A 625 14.71 25.53 -23.57
C SER A 625 14.30 25.97 -22.16
N SER A 626 13.41 26.97 -22.06
CA SER A 626 12.74 27.32 -20.81
C SER A 626 11.32 26.74 -20.68
N ALA A 627 10.88 25.93 -21.65
CA ALA A 627 9.51 25.39 -21.67
C ALA A 627 9.32 24.37 -20.55
N ILE A 628 8.11 24.38 -19.96
CA ILE A 628 7.65 23.43 -18.94
C ILE A 628 6.51 22.58 -19.49
N GLN A 629 6.29 21.40 -18.92
CA GLN A 629 5.35 20.39 -19.41
C GLN A 629 4.05 20.29 -18.59
N ALA A 630 3.99 20.93 -17.43
CA ALA A 630 2.79 21.00 -16.59
C ALA A 630 2.90 22.17 -15.61
N ALA A 631 1.79 22.82 -15.30
CA ALA A 631 1.79 23.96 -14.37
C ALA A 631 0.67 23.88 -13.33
N ILE A 632 0.97 24.32 -12.10
CA ILE A 632 -0.02 24.49 -11.03
C ILE A 632 0.02 25.93 -10.50
N PRO A 633 -0.72 26.86 -11.14
CA PRO A 633 -0.87 28.22 -10.64
C PRO A 633 -1.81 28.25 -9.43
N MET A 634 -1.30 28.65 -8.26
CA MET A 634 -2.10 28.72 -7.03
C MET A 634 -2.40 30.16 -6.64
N GLY A 635 -3.66 30.48 -6.31
CA GLY A 635 -4.07 31.84 -5.94
C GLY A 635 -3.67 32.88 -7.00
N ALA A 636 -3.71 32.49 -8.28
CA ALA A 636 -3.02 33.19 -9.36
C ALA A 636 -3.94 34.12 -10.14
N GLN A 637 -3.45 35.32 -10.48
CA GLN A 637 -4.10 36.16 -11.48
C GLN A 637 -3.53 35.87 -12.86
N THR A 638 -4.40 35.56 -13.83
CA THR A 638 -4.00 35.24 -15.22
C THR A 638 -4.37 36.33 -16.23
N ASP A 639 -5.14 37.33 -15.79
CA ASP A 639 -5.54 38.50 -16.58
C ASP A 639 -5.40 39.78 -15.74
N LEU A 640 -4.29 40.47 -15.95
CA LEU A 640 -4.01 41.76 -15.32
C LEU A 640 -4.67 42.93 -16.06
N THR A 641 -5.39 42.70 -17.16
CA THR A 641 -6.11 43.74 -17.90
C THR A 641 -7.58 43.89 -17.50
N SER A 642 -8.04 43.07 -16.55
CA SER A 642 -9.42 43.10 -16.05
C SER A 642 -9.81 44.46 -15.45
N GLU A 643 -11.11 44.77 -15.47
CA GLU A 643 -11.65 46.01 -14.89
C GLU A 643 -11.35 46.13 -13.38
N ARG A 644 -11.31 45.00 -12.68
CA ARG A 644 -10.84 44.91 -11.30
C ARG A 644 -9.41 45.44 -11.20
N THR A 645 -8.50 44.98 -12.05
CA THR A 645 -7.09 45.42 -12.03
C THR A 645 -6.95 46.88 -12.48
N ARG A 646 -7.77 47.35 -13.43
CA ARG A 646 -7.85 48.78 -13.80
C ARG A 646 -8.17 49.62 -12.56
N THR A 647 -9.23 49.28 -11.85
CA THR A 647 -9.68 49.97 -10.62
C THR A 647 -8.63 49.91 -9.51
N VAL A 648 -8.04 48.74 -9.26
CA VAL A 648 -7.03 48.55 -8.21
C VAL A 648 -5.76 49.34 -8.52
N SER A 649 -5.25 49.27 -9.75
CA SER A 649 -4.00 49.92 -10.16
C SER A 649 -4.09 51.44 -10.24
N ALA A 650 -5.29 51.99 -10.49
CA ALA A 650 -5.56 53.43 -10.45
C ALA A 650 -5.44 54.02 -9.03
N ASN A 651 -5.69 53.23 -7.99
CA ASN A 651 -5.53 53.67 -6.60
C ASN A 651 -4.06 53.61 -6.18
N ALA A 652 -3.46 54.74 -5.81
CA ALA A 652 -2.04 54.82 -5.48
C ALA A 652 -1.62 53.91 -4.31
N ASN A 653 -2.50 53.72 -3.32
CA ASN A 653 -2.20 52.92 -2.12
C ASN A 653 -2.51 51.43 -2.36
N ARG A 654 -3.69 51.11 -2.89
CA ARG A 654 -4.11 49.71 -3.12
C ARG A 654 -3.38 49.09 -4.32
N GLY A 655 -3.04 49.88 -5.32
CA GLY A 655 -2.40 49.45 -6.57
C GLY A 655 -0.88 49.45 -6.52
N GLN A 656 -0.26 49.89 -5.42
CA GLN A 656 1.20 50.07 -5.32
C GLN A 656 1.98 48.84 -5.81
N ILE A 657 1.53 47.65 -5.47
CA ILE A 657 2.16 46.38 -5.86
C ILE A 657 2.20 46.20 -7.39
N TRP A 658 1.06 46.38 -8.07
CA TRP A 658 1.00 46.31 -9.54
C TRP A 658 1.80 47.44 -10.18
N ARG A 659 1.68 48.66 -9.64
CA ARG A 659 2.37 49.84 -10.16
C ARG A 659 3.89 49.69 -10.11
N GLN A 660 4.41 49.15 -9.01
CA GLN A 660 5.83 48.90 -8.83
C GLN A 660 6.33 47.78 -9.75
N PHE A 661 5.56 46.70 -9.89
CA PHE A 661 5.95 45.57 -10.73
C PHE A 661 5.91 45.91 -12.23
N LEU A 662 4.85 46.59 -12.67
CA LEU A 662 4.56 46.83 -14.10
C LEU A 662 4.93 48.23 -14.59
N GLY A 663 5.35 49.13 -13.70
CA GLY A 663 5.84 50.47 -14.06
C GLY A 663 4.73 51.49 -14.33
N GLY A 664 3.65 51.48 -13.55
CA GLY A 664 2.51 52.41 -13.69
C GLY A 664 1.15 51.75 -13.42
N SER A 665 0.05 52.51 -13.43
CA SER A 665 -1.28 51.88 -13.49
C SER A 665 -1.54 51.24 -14.85
N LEU A 666 -2.60 50.42 -14.96
CA LEU A 666 -3.01 49.83 -16.23
C LEU A 666 -3.18 50.90 -17.33
N ASP A 667 -3.83 52.03 -17.03
CA ASP A 667 -4.03 53.12 -18.00
C ASP A 667 -2.72 53.81 -18.41
N GLN A 668 -1.69 53.75 -17.57
CA GLN A 668 -0.39 54.38 -17.82
C GLN A 668 0.55 53.46 -18.60
N ASN A 669 0.43 52.14 -18.42
CA ASN A 669 1.35 51.17 -19.01
C ASN A 669 0.65 49.89 -19.46
N GLU A 670 -0.41 50.03 -20.26
CA GLU A 670 -1.23 48.92 -20.75
C GLU A 670 -0.40 47.81 -21.40
N SER A 671 0.65 48.18 -22.14
CA SER A 671 1.53 47.23 -22.84
C SER A 671 2.20 46.23 -21.88
N ASN A 672 2.64 46.66 -20.69
CA ASN A 672 3.24 45.77 -19.71
C ASN A 672 2.20 44.89 -19.03
N TYR A 673 0.99 45.40 -18.78
CA TYR A 673 -0.10 44.59 -18.21
C TYR A 673 -0.58 43.52 -19.17
N GLN A 674 -0.72 43.83 -20.47
CA GLN A 674 -1.00 42.83 -21.49
C GLN A 674 0.14 41.81 -21.59
N LEU A 675 1.40 42.28 -21.67
CA LEU A 675 2.56 41.40 -21.76
C LEU A 675 2.75 40.51 -20.52
N ALA A 676 2.39 40.99 -19.33
CA ALA A 676 2.44 40.22 -18.10
C ALA A 676 1.25 39.27 -17.92
N SER A 677 0.17 39.40 -18.69
CA SER A 677 -1.03 38.59 -18.53
C SER A 677 -0.90 37.26 -19.30
N PRO A 678 -0.80 36.10 -18.62
CA PRO A 678 -0.69 34.79 -19.27
C PRO A 678 -1.77 34.54 -20.33
N LEU A 679 -2.99 35.04 -20.09
CA LEU A 679 -4.14 34.88 -20.98
C LEU A 679 -3.87 35.31 -22.44
N PHE A 680 -3.02 36.31 -22.67
CA PHE A 680 -2.76 36.83 -24.02
C PHE A 680 -1.71 36.05 -24.80
N HIS A 681 -1.01 35.13 -24.15
CA HIS A 681 0.01 34.28 -24.78
C HIS A 681 -0.45 32.86 -25.01
N LEU A 682 -1.66 32.51 -24.56
CA LEU A 682 -2.16 31.15 -24.57
C LEU A 682 -2.38 30.63 -26.00
N ASP A 683 -1.70 29.54 -26.35
CA ASP A 683 -1.83 28.82 -27.62
C ASP A 683 -1.96 27.30 -27.44
N ASP A 684 -2.29 26.57 -28.50
CA ASP A 684 -2.57 25.12 -28.45
C ASP A 684 -1.32 24.25 -28.21
N GLY A 685 -0.13 24.85 -28.18
CA GLY A 685 1.13 24.22 -27.80
C GLY A 685 1.46 24.31 -26.31
N ASP A 686 0.65 25.03 -25.52
CA ASP A 686 0.92 25.25 -24.10
C ASP A 686 0.63 24.01 -23.23
N PRO A 687 1.34 23.86 -22.09
CA PRO A 687 1.17 22.72 -21.22
C PRO A 687 -0.15 22.77 -20.44
N PRO A 688 -0.65 21.60 -19.98
CA PRO A 688 -1.80 21.53 -19.09
C PRO A 688 -1.57 22.34 -17.80
N CYS A 689 -2.64 22.95 -17.28
CA CYS A 689 -2.60 23.79 -16.08
C CYS A 689 -3.71 23.44 -15.10
N TRP A 690 -3.36 23.11 -13.85
CA TRP A 690 -4.36 22.90 -12.78
C TRP A 690 -4.33 24.02 -11.76
N PHE A 691 -5.44 24.73 -11.62
CA PHE A 691 -5.54 25.86 -10.70
C PHE A 691 -5.90 25.40 -9.30
N VAL A 692 -5.34 26.05 -8.28
CA VAL A 692 -5.69 25.80 -6.87
C VAL A 692 -5.95 27.13 -6.18
N THR A 693 -7.10 27.26 -5.52
CA THR A 693 -7.46 28.47 -4.78
C THR A 693 -8.14 28.12 -3.46
N GLY A 694 -8.09 29.04 -2.50
CA GLY A 694 -8.92 28.94 -1.31
C GLY A 694 -10.33 29.46 -1.58
N GLU A 695 -11.33 28.88 -0.92
CA GLU A 695 -12.73 29.31 -1.00
C GLU A 695 -12.94 30.76 -0.54
N LEU A 696 -12.15 31.21 0.44
CA LEU A 696 -12.19 32.57 1.00
C LEU A 696 -11.21 33.53 0.30
N ASP A 697 -10.61 33.11 -0.81
CA ASP A 697 -9.71 33.93 -1.63
C ASP A 697 -10.49 34.86 -2.59
N ASP A 698 -9.80 35.78 -3.24
CA ASP A 698 -10.40 36.68 -4.22
C ASP A 698 -10.89 35.90 -5.45
N PRO A 699 -12.15 36.07 -5.90
CA PRO A 699 -12.67 35.30 -7.04
C PRO A 699 -11.86 35.40 -8.34
N SER A 700 -11.04 36.46 -8.51
CA SER A 700 -10.13 36.57 -9.66
C SER A 700 -9.06 35.47 -9.72
N THR A 701 -8.79 34.76 -8.63
CA THR A 701 -7.83 33.65 -8.58
C THR A 701 -8.37 32.34 -9.18
N HIS A 702 -9.67 32.25 -9.45
CA HIS A 702 -10.29 31.09 -10.10
C HIS A 702 -9.89 30.97 -11.58
N ALA A 703 -9.36 32.06 -12.15
CA ALA A 703 -8.85 32.12 -13.51
C ALA A 703 -9.87 31.69 -14.58
N ASP A 704 -11.17 31.93 -14.36
CA ASP A 704 -12.26 31.39 -15.20
C ASP A 704 -12.11 31.69 -16.69
N ARG A 705 -11.73 32.93 -17.04
CA ARG A 705 -11.48 33.31 -18.45
C ARG A 705 -10.34 32.53 -19.07
N PHE A 706 -9.28 32.27 -18.30
CA PHE A 706 -8.10 31.54 -18.75
C PHE A 706 -8.41 30.06 -18.91
N ARG A 707 -9.07 29.45 -17.92
CA ARG A 707 -9.48 28.03 -17.99
C ARG A 707 -10.44 27.79 -19.15
N LYS A 708 -11.44 28.66 -19.33
CA LYS A 708 -12.33 28.60 -20.49
C LYS A 708 -11.55 28.66 -21.81
N ARG A 709 -10.53 29.52 -21.91
CA ARG A 709 -9.71 29.62 -23.11
C ARG A 709 -8.86 28.36 -23.33
N MET A 710 -8.35 27.74 -22.27
CA MET A 710 -7.66 26.44 -22.35
C MET A 710 -8.60 25.33 -22.84
N ASP A 711 -9.83 25.26 -22.32
CA ASP A 711 -10.85 24.31 -22.78
C ASP A 711 -11.15 24.50 -24.28
N GLU A 712 -11.28 25.75 -24.73
CA GLU A 712 -11.47 26.09 -26.15
C GLU A 712 -10.31 25.67 -27.06
N LEU A 713 -9.09 25.61 -26.51
CA LEU A 713 -7.89 25.14 -27.21
C LEU A 713 -7.65 23.62 -27.03
N GLY A 714 -8.50 22.92 -26.27
CA GLY A 714 -8.34 21.50 -26.00
C GLY A 714 -7.18 21.17 -25.05
N ILE A 715 -6.74 22.13 -24.24
CA ILE A 715 -5.66 21.95 -23.26
C ILE A 715 -6.27 21.54 -21.92
N ASP A 716 -5.76 20.45 -21.35
CA ASP A 716 -6.27 19.93 -20.07
C ASP A 716 -6.09 20.94 -18.94
N THR A 717 -7.18 21.19 -18.22
CA THR A 717 -7.27 22.23 -17.19
C THR A 717 -8.30 21.88 -16.13
N GLY A 718 -8.19 22.51 -14.97
CA GLY A 718 -9.18 22.37 -13.90
C GLY A 718 -8.94 23.32 -12.74
N LEU A 719 -9.75 23.17 -11.71
CA LEU A 719 -9.72 24.02 -10.52
C LEU A 719 -10.03 23.19 -9.27
N THR A 720 -9.11 23.24 -8.31
CA THR A 720 -9.37 22.85 -6.92
C THR A 720 -9.72 24.10 -6.12
N VAL A 721 -10.92 24.12 -5.52
CA VAL A 721 -11.30 25.10 -4.49
C VAL A 721 -11.19 24.42 -3.13
N ILE A 722 -10.26 24.89 -2.30
CA ILE A 722 -10.03 24.33 -0.96
C ILE A 722 -11.03 24.97 0.02
N ALA A 723 -11.91 24.15 0.57
CA ALA A 723 -12.95 24.58 1.51
C ALA A 723 -12.36 25.32 2.73
N ASP A 724 -13.04 26.39 3.13
CA ASP A 724 -12.70 27.29 4.24
C ASP A 724 -11.32 27.96 4.14
N ALA A 725 -10.60 27.79 3.03
CA ALA A 725 -9.20 28.21 2.94
C ALA A 725 -9.06 29.68 2.52
N PRO A 726 -8.21 30.48 3.19
CA PRO A 726 -7.86 31.84 2.78
C PRO A 726 -6.78 31.82 1.68
N HIS A 727 -6.40 32.98 1.16
CA HIS A 727 -5.29 33.11 0.19
C HIS A 727 -3.97 32.44 0.63
N ALA A 728 -3.64 32.50 1.92
CA ALA A 728 -2.39 31.97 2.49
C ALA A 728 -2.50 30.50 2.95
N PHE A 729 -3.23 29.66 2.19
CA PHE A 729 -3.60 28.31 2.61
C PHE A 729 -2.43 27.33 2.79
N VAL A 730 -1.28 27.57 2.13
CA VAL A 730 -0.09 26.70 2.22
C VAL A 730 0.55 26.66 3.61
N GLY A 731 0.21 27.61 4.49
CA GLY A 731 0.74 27.69 5.86
C GLY A 731 0.10 26.73 6.87
N THR A 732 -1.04 26.14 6.52
CA THR A 732 -1.84 25.30 7.42
C THR A 732 -1.95 23.88 6.89
N GLN A 733 -1.59 22.89 7.70
CA GLN A 733 -1.43 21.48 7.33
C GLN A 733 -2.66 20.91 6.59
N ARG A 734 -3.88 21.13 7.10
CA ARG A 734 -5.10 20.58 6.48
C ARG A 734 -5.32 21.02 5.02
N TRP A 735 -5.05 22.30 4.74
CA TRP A 735 -5.22 22.86 3.40
C TRP A 735 -4.00 22.53 2.53
N PHE A 736 -2.82 22.51 3.14
CA PHE A 736 -1.58 22.08 2.51
C PHE A 736 -1.67 20.64 2.01
N ASP A 737 -2.20 19.71 2.82
CA ASP A 737 -2.36 18.30 2.44
C ASP A 737 -3.32 18.14 1.26
N THR A 738 -4.44 18.86 1.29
CA THR A 738 -5.42 18.89 0.19
C THR A 738 -4.77 19.37 -1.10
N MET A 739 -4.09 20.53 -1.05
CA MET A 739 -3.35 21.08 -2.19
C MET A 739 -2.29 20.09 -2.70
N LEU A 740 -1.50 19.51 -1.79
CA LEU A 740 -0.39 18.63 -2.15
C LEU A 740 -0.87 17.33 -2.81
N ASN A 741 -1.99 16.77 -2.35
CA ASN A 741 -2.59 15.57 -2.94
C ASN A 741 -3.09 15.82 -4.37
N ASP A 742 -3.76 16.96 -4.60
CA ASP A 742 -4.22 17.33 -5.93
C ASP A 742 -3.06 17.68 -6.86
N ALA A 743 -2.03 18.36 -6.34
CA ALA A 743 -0.82 18.66 -7.10
C ALA A 743 -0.07 17.41 -7.54
N ASP A 744 0.11 16.45 -6.64
CA ASP A 744 0.73 15.17 -6.98
C ASP A 744 -0.11 14.40 -7.99
N ARG A 745 -1.44 14.32 -7.82
CA ARG A 745 -2.33 13.64 -8.78
C ARG A 745 -2.18 14.22 -10.19
N PHE A 746 -2.16 15.55 -10.31
CA PHE A 746 -1.98 16.23 -11.58
C PHE A 746 -0.58 15.97 -12.17
N PHE A 747 0.49 16.14 -11.40
CA PHE A 747 1.84 15.90 -11.90
C PHE A 747 2.12 14.42 -12.22
N GLN A 748 1.50 13.46 -11.52
CA GLN A 748 1.59 12.04 -11.89
C GLN A 748 1.02 11.81 -13.29
N LYS A 749 -0.16 12.38 -13.57
CA LYS A 749 -0.83 12.28 -14.88
C LYS A 749 0.01 12.88 -16.00
N HIS A 750 0.63 14.04 -15.79
CA HIS A 750 1.25 14.80 -16.88
C HIS A 750 2.78 14.69 -16.97
N LEU A 751 3.47 14.40 -15.86
CA LEU A 751 4.94 14.29 -15.83
C LEU A 751 5.43 12.85 -15.69
N LYS A 752 4.68 11.94 -15.05
CA LYS A 752 5.13 10.55 -14.81
C LYS A 752 4.53 9.52 -15.76
N ALA A 753 3.28 9.68 -16.19
CA ALA A 753 2.63 8.71 -17.08
C ALA A 753 3.31 8.63 -18.46
N LYS A 754 3.85 9.75 -18.99
CA LYS A 754 4.54 9.78 -20.29
C LYS A 754 5.96 9.18 -20.28
N ALA A 755 6.61 9.07 -19.11
CA ALA A 755 7.91 8.41 -18.98
C ALA A 755 7.84 6.87 -19.10
N ARG A 756 6.64 6.28 -18.96
CA ARG A 756 6.44 4.82 -19.09
C ARG A 756 6.28 4.35 -20.54
N GLU A 757 5.86 5.20 -21.47
CA GLU A 757 5.69 4.80 -22.88
C GLU A 757 7.01 4.73 -23.66
N ILE A 758 8.06 5.43 -23.22
CA ILE A 758 9.36 5.49 -23.93
C ILE A 758 10.27 4.30 -23.56
N ASN A 759 10.11 3.71 -22.37
CA ASN A 759 10.87 2.53 -21.94
C ASN A 759 10.25 1.19 -22.35
N GLY A 760 9.20 1.22 -23.18
CA GLY A 760 8.46 0.06 -23.69
C GLY A 760 8.68 -0.24 -25.18
N ARG A 761 9.75 0.27 -25.80
CA ARG A 761 10.16 -0.10 -27.17
C ARG A 761 11.56 -0.66 -27.21
#